data_AF-A0A953QLK3-F1
#
_entry.id   AF-A0A953QLK3-F1
#
_cell.length_a   1.000
_cell.length_b   1.000
_cell.length_c   1.000
_cell.angle_alpha   90.00
_cell.angle_beta   90.00
_cell.angle_gamma   90.00
#
_symmetry.space_group_name_H-M   'P 1'
#
loop_
_entity.id
_entity.type
_entity.pdbx_description
1 polymer ?
#
loop_
_entity_poly.entity_id
_entity_poly.type
_entity_poly.pdbx_seq_one_letter_code
_entity_poly.pdbx_strand_id
1 'polypeptide(L)'
;MTPGSWTASELFSHCADLPASEREALLDRVGADRPEVADQVRRLLKAHDHASGFLEQPAIEDVSEISTSPERPPAGFSHWIRSRPRAFWLFLAVDLIGIAFYIFVAATVLRFGSHVVEWGFDMELVDGNHWRVSSVDDPGPAAGKLVPGDDIIAMNEDPRTSVTGVISAMFSARAERPYKIRVARNTAVRDFTLMLNIRNSPRRMGDVASFGIVSLAFFFTAVLLGFLRSDQRVAQRAYWALLTEALVLAKALLTPYQPFLHGAAFAMFETFASIDGIHFALGYLFYCTLFDRVINTRRWMYALYVMFPAGVMIGLFQVALDAGLSSPLFDAHPRLFIAAWALDPAFYVAAPIAICAVIARNYFKVTEPDDRRRARWIAVGSLAGIVPYILVRFLGGFLGVWTDPSLPLASAYQDLRRISILAAMLIPAATGYAIYKHRLFDIRVVVRRGVRYVLAKSVLQTVLALPALGLVVALIRNAHRTVADAVWNNFGFVVLLALLAAVLKFRVPLRRWLDRRFFRENYRQEQILLSLIDSVQKLHSLPEMAETVGASIEAAFHPERLVILFRAGRDRFFIPAFSAGGTGDLRIRDNSPLLAMLESDTEARQLASIQGIPPEELRRFDALGIDVVVPMASPAGGIAGLILLGRKRADEPYAREDRRLLAALGSQMAMVCENISLHQMLTDQHKATEDVRARLEAAGVDAFRECPRCGRCYDLKTTHCPHDGKEPVFSLPIPRTVDRYRLDRLIGKGGMGAVYEAEDLSLRRRVAIKVMTGRAVENATSRQRIHREARAVARLNHPNIIATYDFGFAGDVAYLVMELVAGETLRAAIHRGRSDAAVAAAWIDQLLAGVGAAHRAGIVHRDLKPENVLISTTPDGGPLIKILDFGVAKTDAPEASASITRPGTVLGSIQYMSPEQFNGARVDARSDLFSVGVIVYELLTGSLPFTGNTYTERILSVLRDEVALPPEVAGGAPLEAALKKCLAKDPEGRFSSAEEARSALVPLIAGFQTAGA
;
A
#
# COMPACT_ATOMS: atom_id res chain seq x y z
N MET A 1 34.54 32.32 41.10
CA MET A 1 33.17 32.87 41.24
C MET A 1 32.44 32.03 42.26
N THR A 2 31.67 32.64 43.18
CA THR A 2 30.83 31.91 44.13
C THR A 2 29.56 31.42 43.41
N PRO A 3 29.02 30.22 43.70
CA PRO A 3 27.89 29.63 42.97
C PRO A 3 26.66 30.53 42.86
N GLY A 4 26.41 31.40 43.85
CA GLY A 4 25.27 32.35 43.85
C GLY A 4 25.32 33.44 42.76
N SER A 5 26.46 33.62 42.08
CA SER A 5 26.64 34.62 41.01
C SER A 5 26.50 34.06 39.60
N TRP A 6 26.31 32.74 39.44
CA TRP A 6 26.24 32.10 38.13
C TRP A 6 24.89 32.28 37.46
N THR A 7 24.91 32.42 36.14
CA THR A 7 23.69 32.35 35.33
C THR A 7 23.20 30.90 35.23
N ALA A 8 21.91 30.70 34.91
CA ALA A 8 21.34 29.36 34.77
C ALA A 8 22.11 28.49 33.75
N SER A 9 22.63 29.09 32.67
CA SER A 9 23.42 28.38 31.66
C SER A 9 24.78 27.92 32.17
N GLU A 10 25.49 28.78 32.91
CA GLU A 10 26.80 28.45 33.50
C GLU A 10 26.66 27.41 34.62
N LEU A 11 25.64 27.54 35.46
CA LEU A 11 25.32 26.57 36.51
C LEU A 11 24.93 25.21 35.90
N PHE A 12 24.15 25.20 34.81
CA PHE A 12 23.80 23.98 34.07
C PHE A 12 25.04 23.30 33.48
N SER A 13 25.90 24.04 32.78
CA SER A 13 27.12 23.47 32.18
C SER A 13 28.03 22.84 33.24
N HIS A 14 28.14 23.46 34.43
CA HIS A 14 28.96 22.90 35.50
C HIS A 14 28.30 21.69 36.18
N CYS A 15 26.98 21.72 36.35
CA CYS A 15 26.24 20.61 36.93
C CYS A 15 26.15 19.38 36.01
N ALA A 16 26.20 19.57 34.68
CA ALA A 16 26.16 18.49 33.70
C ALA A 16 27.36 17.53 33.86
N ASP A 17 28.53 18.06 34.20
CA ASP A 17 29.78 17.30 34.33
C ASP A 17 30.00 16.69 35.74
N LEU A 18 29.10 16.94 36.71
CA LEU A 18 29.22 16.45 38.09
C LEU A 18 28.40 15.17 38.34
N PRO A 19 28.85 14.27 39.24
CA PRO A 19 28.06 13.11 39.69
C PRO A 19 26.72 13.53 40.30
N ALA A 20 25.67 12.71 40.10
CA ALA A 20 24.29 13.04 40.50
C ALA A 20 24.13 13.45 41.98
N SER A 21 24.91 12.85 42.89
CA SER A 21 24.89 13.18 44.31
C SER A 21 25.49 14.55 44.64
N GLU A 22 26.51 14.99 43.88
CA GLU A 22 27.16 16.29 44.07
C GLU A 22 26.38 17.42 43.39
N ARG A 23 25.75 17.11 42.25
CA ARG A 23 24.83 17.98 41.51
C ARG A 23 23.67 18.46 42.40
N GLU A 24 22.96 17.56 43.08
CA GLU A 24 21.82 17.96 43.93
C GLU A 24 22.26 18.76 45.16
N ALA A 25 23.38 18.40 45.80
CA ALA A 25 23.90 19.17 46.93
C ALA A 25 24.28 20.63 46.55
N LEU A 26 24.77 20.84 45.31
CA LEU A 26 25.06 22.17 44.79
C LEU A 26 23.78 22.94 44.46
N LEU A 27 22.79 22.29 43.86
CA LEU A 27 21.50 22.90 43.50
C LEU A 27 20.66 23.24 44.74
N ASP A 28 20.72 22.45 45.82
CA ASP A 28 20.08 22.78 47.08
C ASP A 28 20.70 24.02 47.74
N ARG A 29 22.04 24.12 47.70
CA ARG A 29 22.75 25.31 48.19
C ARG A 29 22.41 26.57 47.39
N VAL A 30 22.30 26.47 46.07
CA VAL A 30 21.90 27.61 45.22
C VAL A 30 20.40 27.89 45.36
N GLY A 31 19.58 26.86 45.55
CA GLY A 31 18.14 26.96 45.72
C GLY A 31 17.70 27.65 47.01
N ALA A 32 18.54 27.62 48.05
CA ALA A 32 18.32 28.39 49.28
C ALA A 32 18.29 29.91 49.04
N ASP A 33 19.09 30.41 48.09
CA ASP A 33 19.17 31.84 47.75
C ASP A 33 18.39 32.22 46.47
N ARG A 34 18.34 31.32 45.48
CA ARG A 34 17.72 31.55 44.16
C ARG A 34 16.95 30.29 43.66
N PRO A 35 15.78 29.99 44.25
CA PRO A 35 15.03 28.78 43.96
C PRO A 35 14.64 28.66 42.48
N GLU A 36 14.30 29.77 41.82
CA GLU A 36 13.91 29.78 40.41
C GLU A 36 15.03 29.33 39.46
N VAL A 37 16.28 29.70 39.75
CA VAL A 37 17.44 29.33 38.93
C VAL A 37 17.80 27.86 39.16
N ALA A 38 17.78 27.41 40.41
CA ALA A 38 18.01 26.01 40.74
C ALA A 38 16.97 25.09 40.08
N ASP A 39 15.68 25.46 40.11
CA ASP A 39 14.61 24.69 39.46
C ASP A 39 14.67 24.73 37.93
N GLN A 40 15.10 25.85 37.35
CA GLN A 40 15.35 25.93 35.91
C GLN A 40 16.48 24.98 35.50
N VAL A 41 17.57 24.95 36.27
CA VAL A 41 18.71 24.07 35.99
C VAL A 41 18.36 22.60 36.25
N ARG A 42 17.58 22.27 37.29
CA ARG A 42 17.04 20.91 37.50
C ARG A 42 16.21 20.42 36.31
N ARG A 43 15.36 21.29 35.75
CA ARG A 43 14.57 20.95 34.55
C ARG A 43 15.45 20.73 33.33
N LEU A 44 16.47 21.56 33.13
CA LEU A 44 17.42 21.40 32.03
C LEU A 44 18.27 20.13 32.17
N LEU A 45 18.74 19.80 33.38
CA LEU A 45 19.50 18.58 33.64
C LEU A 45 18.62 17.34 33.47
N LYS A 46 17.36 17.38 33.91
CA LYS A 46 16.41 16.29 33.66
C LYS A 46 16.18 16.06 32.17
N ALA A 47 16.08 17.14 31.37
CA ALA A 47 15.97 17.05 29.91
C ALA A 47 17.26 16.57 29.25
N HIS A 48 18.43 16.98 29.77
CA HIS A 48 19.74 16.55 29.28
C HIS A 48 20.04 15.07 29.59
N ASP A 49 19.70 14.60 30.79
CA ASP A 49 19.81 13.20 31.19
C ASP A 49 18.81 12.33 30.41
N HIS A 50 17.61 12.85 30.10
CA HIS A 50 16.67 12.20 29.17
C HIS A 50 17.21 12.11 27.75
N ALA A 51 17.81 13.19 27.23
CA ALA A 51 18.40 13.22 25.89
C ALA A 51 19.66 12.32 25.79
N SER A 52 20.42 12.20 26.89
CA SER A 52 21.58 11.31 26.98
C SER A 52 21.17 9.85 27.14
N GLY A 53 20.08 9.57 27.89
CA GLY A 53 19.46 8.24 27.99
C GLY A 53 18.80 7.77 26.70
N PHE A 54 18.32 8.70 25.86
CA PHE A 54 17.77 8.42 24.52
C PHE A 54 18.79 7.84 23.54
N LEU A 55 20.10 7.97 23.82
CA LEU A 55 21.18 7.39 23.02
C LEU A 55 21.66 6.00 23.50
N GLU A 56 21.30 5.56 24.71
CA GLU A 56 21.79 4.29 25.29
C GLU A 56 20.70 3.27 25.68
N GLN A 57 19.40 3.62 25.64
CA GLN A 57 18.31 2.64 25.80
C GLN A 57 17.43 2.54 24.53
N PRO A 58 17.11 1.31 24.07
CA PRO A 58 16.29 1.12 22.88
C PRO A 58 14.90 1.71 23.14
N ALA A 59 14.50 2.66 22.29
CA ALA A 59 13.20 3.31 22.26
C ALA A 59 12.05 2.29 22.08
N ILE A 60 11.62 1.65 23.16
CA ILE A 60 10.43 0.78 23.18
C ILE A 60 9.38 1.27 24.19
N GLU A 61 9.71 2.14 25.16
CA GLU A 61 8.73 2.54 26.19
C GLU A 61 8.13 3.95 26.01
N ASP A 62 8.81 4.93 25.41
CA ASP A 62 8.27 6.32 25.29
C ASP A 62 7.42 6.60 24.03
N VAL A 63 7.18 5.60 23.18
CA VAL A 63 6.28 5.73 22.03
C VAL A 63 4.79 5.69 22.44
N SER A 64 4.48 5.42 23.71
CA SER A 64 3.08 5.31 24.18
C SER A 64 2.37 6.62 24.51
N GLU A 65 3.05 7.77 24.65
CA GLU A 65 2.38 9.03 25.06
C GLU A 65 2.33 10.14 23.99
N ILE A 66 3.09 10.07 22.89
CA ILE A 66 3.04 11.09 21.82
C ILE A 66 2.07 10.70 20.67
N SER A 67 1.47 9.51 20.72
CA SER A 67 0.48 9.04 19.72
C SER A 67 -0.97 9.25 20.18
N THR A 68 -1.38 10.49 20.46
CA THR A 68 -2.81 10.83 20.69
C THR A 68 -3.35 11.87 19.70
N SER A 69 -3.25 11.58 18.40
CA SER A 69 -4.30 11.76 17.38
C SER A 69 -3.84 11.21 16.01
N PRO A 70 -4.73 10.63 15.20
CA PRO A 70 -4.68 9.18 14.99
C PRO A 70 -4.14 8.76 13.62
N GLU A 71 -2.89 8.34 13.55
CA GLU A 71 -2.52 7.27 12.62
C GLU A 71 -2.72 5.93 13.34
N ARG A 72 -3.67 5.15 12.85
CA ARG A 72 -4.16 3.92 13.50
C ARG A 72 -2.99 2.94 13.73
N PRO A 73 -2.86 2.35 14.93
CA PRO A 73 -1.95 1.24 15.16
C PRO A 73 -2.34 0.04 14.27
N PRO A 74 -1.43 -0.93 14.00
CA PRO A 74 -1.82 -2.17 13.37
C PRO A 74 -2.95 -2.78 14.20
N ALA A 75 -4.11 -2.86 13.57
CA ALA A 75 -5.36 -3.27 14.15
C ALA A 75 -5.16 -4.43 15.15
N GLY A 76 -5.37 -4.16 16.44
CA GLY A 76 -5.54 -5.23 17.41
C GLY A 76 -6.59 -6.22 16.90
N PHE A 77 -6.54 -7.48 17.32
CA PHE A 77 -7.43 -8.54 16.82
C PHE A 77 -8.91 -8.09 16.78
N SER A 78 -9.34 -7.27 17.74
CA SER A 78 -10.66 -6.62 17.77
C SER A 78 -10.94 -5.64 16.63
N HIS A 79 -9.97 -4.80 16.23
CA HIS A 79 -10.09 -3.91 15.07
C HIS A 79 -10.01 -4.69 13.75
N TRP A 80 -9.19 -5.75 13.68
CA TRP A 80 -9.16 -6.65 12.52
C TRP A 80 -10.53 -7.30 12.30
N ILE A 81 -11.15 -7.80 13.38
CA ILE A 81 -12.51 -8.35 13.40
C ILE A 81 -13.54 -7.32 12.92
N ARG A 82 -13.53 -6.10 13.47
CA ARG A 82 -14.49 -5.04 13.11
C ARG A 82 -14.29 -4.49 11.70
N SER A 83 -13.08 -4.59 11.14
CA SER A 83 -12.75 -4.11 9.80
C SER A 83 -13.17 -5.05 8.66
N ARG A 84 -13.66 -6.27 8.98
CA ARG A 84 -14.05 -7.24 7.96
C ARG A 84 -15.39 -6.90 7.30
N PRO A 85 -15.51 -7.11 5.97
CA PRO A 85 -16.74 -6.84 5.25
C PRO A 85 -17.87 -7.76 5.73
N ARG A 86 -19.14 -7.34 5.59
CA ARG A 86 -20.32 -8.16 5.96
C ARG A 86 -20.29 -9.59 5.38
N ALA A 87 -19.75 -9.73 4.17
CA ALA A 87 -19.56 -11.02 3.52
C ALA A 87 -18.69 -11.99 4.35
N PHE A 88 -17.68 -11.50 5.08
CA PHE A 88 -16.85 -12.34 5.95
C PHE A 88 -17.67 -13.03 7.04
N TRP A 89 -18.55 -12.28 7.70
CA TRP A 89 -19.40 -12.80 8.78
C TRP A 89 -20.44 -13.78 8.27
N LEU A 90 -21.01 -13.50 7.10
CA LEU A 90 -21.90 -14.43 6.41
C LEU A 90 -21.16 -15.74 6.09
N PHE A 91 -19.95 -15.66 5.53
CA PHE A 91 -19.16 -16.85 5.21
C PHE A 91 -18.77 -17.64 6.45
N LEU A 92 -18.39 -16.97 7.55
CA LEU A 92 -18.11 -17.65 8.81
C LEU A 92 -19.34 -18.40 9.35
N ALA A 93 -20.52 -17.80 9.31
CA ALA A 93 -21.76 -18.46 9.75
C ALA A 93 -22.10 -19.67 8.86
N VAL A 94 -21.95 -19.52 7.54
CA VAL A 94 -22.17 -20.59 6.56
C VAL A 94 -21.14 -21.72 6.72
N ASP A 95 -19.88 -21.40 6.96
CA ASP A 95 -18.81 -22.37 7.21
C ASP A 95 -19.08 -23.17 8.50
N LEU A 96 -19.62 -22.54 9.55
CA LEU A 96 -20.03 -23.23 10.77
C LEU A 96 -21.18 -24.22 10.53
N ILE A 97 -22.17 -23.85 9.71
CA ILE A 97 -23.24 -24.76 9.28
C ILE A 97 -22.66 -25.92 8.46
N GLY A 98 -21.73 -25.62 7.55
CA GLY A 98 -21.00 -26.64 6.79
C GLY A 98 -20.24 -27.61 7.69
N ILE A 99 -19.49 -27.10 8.68
CA ILE A 99 -18.77 -27.94 9.66
C ILE A 99 -19.74 -28.84 10.42
N ALA A 100 -20.88 -28.32 10.88
CA ALA A 100 -21.90 -29.14 11.53
C ALA A 100 -22.43 -30.25 10.62
N PHE A 101 -22.63 -29.97 9.32
CA PHE A 101 -23.01 -30.98 8.34
C PHE A 101 -21.92 -32.03 8.12
N TYR A 102 -20.64 -31.65 8.04
CA TYR A 102 -19.53 -32.62 7.95
C TYR A 102 -19.41 -33.49 9.20
N ILE A 103 -19.67 -32.95 10.40
CA ILE A 103 -19.73 -33.74 11.64
C ILE A 103 -20.87 -34.76 11.55
N PHE A 104 -22.04 -34.36 11.05
CA PHE A 104 -23.16 -35.27 10.81
C PHE A 104 -22.82 -36.36 9.78
N VAL A 105 -22.19 -36.01 8.67
CA VAL A 105 -21.73 -36.97 7.65
C VAL A 105 -20.75 -37.98 8.27
N ALA A 106 -19.74 -37.49 9.00
CA ALA A 106 -18.74 -38.33 9.67
C ALA A 106 -19.37 -39.26 10.71
N ALA A 107 -20.29 -38.74 11.55
CA ALA A 107 -21.00 -39.55 12.54
C ALA A 107 -21.86 -40.64 11.89
N THR A 108 -22.54 -40.33 10.78
CA THR A 108 -23.35 -41.28 10.01
C THR A 108 -22.49 -42.39 9.40
N VAL A 109 -21.38 -42.02 8.75
CA VAL A 109 -20.42 -42.97 8.18
C VAL A 109 -19.79 -43.85 9.26
N LEU A 110 -19.42 -43.29 10.41
CA LEU A 110 -18.86 -44.06 11.52
C LEU A 110 -19.87 -45.01 12.15
N ARG A 111 -21.15 -44.60 12.21
CA ARG A 111 -22.23 -45.39 12.80
C ARG A 111 -22.64 -46.57 11.90
N PHE A 112 -22.82 -46.33 10.60
CA PHE A 112 -23.34 -47.34 9.67
C PHE A 112 -22.27 -48.02 8.82
N GLY A 113 -21.02 -47.55 8.85
CA GLY A 113 -19.87 -48.24 8.28
C GLY A 113 -20.05 -48.65 6.81
N SER A 114 -19.74 -49.90 6.49
CA SER A 114 -19.83 -50.47 5.14
C SER A 114 -21.20 -51.06 4.80
N HIS A 115 -22.23 -50.82 5.62
CA HIS A 115 -23.56 -51.34 5.37
C HIS A 115 -24.16 -50.69 4.12
N VAL A 116 -24.67 -51.54 3.22
CA VAL A 116 -25.45 -51.17 2.04
C VAL A 116 -26.79 -51.89 2.13
N VAL A 117 -27.84 -51.19 1.72
CA VAL A 117 -29.21 -51.70 1.68
C VAL A 117 -29.50 -52.18 0.26
N GLU A 118 -29.88 -53.44 0.11
CA GLU A 118 -30.26 -54.09 -1.14
C GLU A 118 -31.71 -54.60 -1.04
N TRP A 119 -32.44 -54.59 -2.16
CA TRP A 119 -33.84 -55.04 -2.19
C TRP A 119 -33.99 -56.55 -2.23
N GLY A 120 -32.95 -57.26 -2.68
CA GLY A 120 -32.96 -58.71 -2.84
C GLY A 120 -33.56 -59.19 -4.16
N PHE A 121 -33.81 -58.31 -5.13
CA PHE A 121 -34.34 -58.63 -6.46
C PHE A 121 -34.11 -57.47 -7.45
N ASP A 122 -33.99 -57.78 -8.74
CA ASP A 122 -33.93 -56.80 -9.84
C ASP A 122 -35.25 -56.76 -10.62
N MET A 123 -35.43 -55.72 -11.43
CA MET A 123 -36.60 -55.56 -12.29
C MET A 123 -36.22 -55.02 -13.66
N GLU A 124 -37.10 -55.27 -14.62
CA GLU A 124 -37.08 -54.70 -15.96
C GLU A 124 -38.39 -53.95 -16.24
N LEU A 125 -38.28 -52.91 -17.07
CA LEU A 125 -39.44 -52.15 -17.53
C LEU A 125 -40.01 -52.83 -18.79
N VAL A 126 -41.25 -53.31 -18.72
CA VAL A 126 -41.94 -54.01 -19.81
C VAL A 126 -42.90 -53.06 -20.52
N ASP A 127 -42.81 -53.00 -21.85
CA ASP A 127 -43.63 -52.15 -22.74
C ASP A 127 -43.62 -50.64 -22.38
N GLY A 128 -42.61 -50.20 -21.62
CA GLY A 128 -42.47 -48.81 -21.15
C GLY A 128 -43.51 -48.37 -20.12
N ASN A 129 -44.32 -49.30 -19.57
CA ASN A 129 -45.55 -48.94 -18.84
C ASN A 129 -45.72 -49.65 -17.49
N HIS A 130 -45.05 -50.78 -17.25
CA HIS A 130 -45.09 -51.48 -15.96
C HIS A 130 -43.76 -52.19 -15.65
N TRP A 131 -43.43 -52.32 -14.37
CA TRP A 131 -42.19 -52.96 -13.91
C TRP A 131 -42.43 -54.44 -13.56
N ARG A 132 -41.54 -55.31 -14.05
CA ARG A 132 -41.57 -56.76 -13.83
C ARG A 132 -40.29 -57.22 -13.15
N VAL A 133 -40.39 -58.13 -12.18
CA VAL A 133 -39.23 -58.74 -11.53
C VAL A 133 -38.42 -59.53 -12.56
N SER A 134 -37.15 -59.19 -12.74
CA SER A 134 -36.26 -59.83 -13.72
C SER A 134 -35.34 -60.87 -13.07
N SER A 135 -34.88 -60.63 -11.85
CA SER A 135 -34.02 -61.52 -11.08
C SER A 135 -34.39 -61.46 -9.58
N VAL A 136 -34.08 -62.52 -8.81
CA VAL A 136 -34.24 -62.53 -7.34
C VAL A 136 -32.94 -63.06 -6.74
N ASP A 137 -32.39 -62.35 -5.75
CA ASP A 137 -31.15 -62.71 -5.08
C ASP A 137 -31.35 -63.96 -4.20
N ASP A 138 -30.49 -64.96 -4.33
CA ASP A 138 -30.48 -66.16 -3.50
C ASP A 138 -29.07 -66.37 -2.87
N PRO A 139 -28.92 -66.34 -1.53
CA PRO A 139 -29.95 -66.16 -0.50
C PRO A 139 -30.30 -64.68 -0.24
N GLY A 140 -31.60 -64.37 -0.14
CA GLY A 140 -32.09 -63.02 0.15
C GLY A 140 -33.52 -62.98 0.72
N PRO A 141 -33.98 -61.84 1.27
CA PRO A 141 -35.32 -61.72 1.89
C PRO A 141 -36.50 -61.95 0.94
N ALA A 142 -36.26 -61.76 -0.37
CA ALA A 142 -37.21 -61.98 -1.45
C ALA A 142 -37.17 -63.42 -2.03
N ALA A 143 -36.13 -64.20 -1.71
CA ALA A 143 -35.97 -65.58 -2.18
C ALA A 143 -37.14 -66.44 -1.72
N GLY A 144 -37.73 -67.20 -2.66
CA GLY A 144 -38.89 -68.06 -2.42
C GLY A 144 -40.24 -67.33 -2.26
N LYS A 145 -40.25 -65.99 -2.22
CA LYS A 145 -41.48 -65.17 -2.19
C LYS A 145 -41.78 -64.58 -3.56
N LEU A 146 -40.82 -63.84 -4.12
CA LEU A 146 -40.87 -63.30 -5.47
C LEU A 146 -40.25 -64.28 -6.48
N VAL A 147 -40.72 -64.23 -7.73
CA VAL A 147 -40.18 -65.05 -8.83
C VAL A 147 -39.97 -64.14 -10.06
N PRO A 148 -38.91 -64.34 -10.86
CA PRO A 148 -38.77 -63.68 -12.15
C PRO A 148 -40.05 -63.84 -13.00
N GLY A 149 -40.58 -62.74 -13.52
CA GLY A 149 -41.86 -62.69 -14.22
C GLY A 149 -43.03 -62.07 -13.46
N ASP A 150 -42.88 -61.79 -12.15
CA ASP A 150 -43.91 -61.12 -11.34
C ASP A 150 -44.05 -59.63 -11.72
N ASP A 151 -45.26 -59.17 -12.06
CA ASP A 151 -45.55 -57.76 -12.37
C ASP A 151 -45.84 -56.97 -11.09
N ILE A 152 -45.16 -55.84 -10.86
CA ILE A 152 -45.31 -55.04 -9.64
C ILE A 152 -46.52 -54.11 -9.76
N ILE A 153 -47.47 -54.26 -8.84
CA ILE A 153 -48.71 -53.46 -8.78
C ILE A 153 -48.60 -52.32 -7.77
N ALA A 154 -48.07 -52.60 -6.57
CA ALA A 154 -47.91 -51.60 -5.52
C ALA A 154 -46.83 -52.01 -4.51
N MET A 155 -46.16 -51.03 -3.90
CA MET A 155 -45.28 -51.21 -2.75
C MET A 155 -45.74 -50.27 -1.63
N ASN A 156 -45.82 -50.76 -0.40
CA ASN A 156 -46.33 -50.03 0.77
C ASN A 156 -47.70 -49.36 0.52
N GLU A 157 -48.59 -50.07 -0.18
CA GLU A 157 -49.94 -49.60 -0.54
C GLU A 157 -49.95 -48.40 -1.51
N ASP A 158 -48.79 -48.04 -2.08
CA ASP A 158 -48.66 -47.00 -3.09
C ASP A 158 -48.73 -47.59 -4.52
N PRO A 159 -49.86 -47.40 -5.25
CA PRO A 159 -50.02 -47.93 -6.60
C PRO A 159 -49.13 -47.23 -7.63
N ARG A 160 -48.56 -46.06 -7.31
CA ARG A 160 -47.70 -45.29 -8.24
C ARG A 160 -46.40 -46.02 -8.56
N THR A 161 -45.97 -46.92 -7.67
CA THR A 161 -44.79 -47.78 -7.82
C THR A 161 -44.89 -48.77 -9.00
N SER A 162 -46.09 -49.03 -9.52
CA SER A 162 -46.28 -49.77 -10.78
C SER A 162 -45.70 -49.02 -11.99
N VAL A 163 -45.65 -47.69 -11.94
CA VAL A 163 -45.16 -46.81 -13.03
C VAL A 163 -43.74 -46.33 -12.75
N THR A 164 -43.43 -45.99 -11.49
CA THR A 164 -42.10 -45.46 -11.09
C THR A 164 -41.09 -46.53 -10.67
N GLY A 165 -41.53 -47.77 -10.45
CA GLY A 165 -40.69 -48.88 -9.99
C GLY A 165 -40.22 -48.73 -8.54
N VAL A 166 -39.26 -49.57 -8.15
CA VAL A 166 -38.66 -49.57 -6.79
C VAL A 166 -37.95 -48.27 -6.44
N ILE A 167 -37.54 -47.46 -7.43
CA ILE A 167 -36.89 -46.16 -7.20
C ILE A 167 -37.76 -45.26 -6.31
N SER A 168 -39.08 -45.24 -6.53
CA SER A 168 -40.04 -44.53 -5.67
C SER A 168 -40.16 -45.15 -4.27
N ALA A 169 -40.06 -46.47 -4.17
CA ALA A 169 -40.12 -47.19 -2.91
C ALA A 169 -38.82 -47.01 -2.09
N MET A 170 -37.67 -46.74 -2.72
CA MET A 170 -36.38 -46.46 -2.05
C MET A 170 -36.44 -45.27 -1.12
N PHE A 171 -37.15 -44.22 -1.53
CA PHE A 171 -37.27 -42.99 -0.74
C PHE A 171 -38.17 -43.15 0.49
N SER A 172 -39.04 -44.17 0.52
CA SER A 172 -39.93 -44.48 1.66
C SER A 172 -39.50 -45.70 2.49
N ALA A 173 -38.56 -46.51 1.98
CA ALA A 173 -38.09 -47.71 2.63
C ALA A 173 -37.20 -47.42 3.83
N ARG A 174 -37.38 -48.18 4.91
CA ARG A 174 -36.59 -48.06 6.14
C ARG A 174 -35.88 -49.36 6.42
N ALA A 175 -34.58 -49.30 6.70
CA ALA A 175 -33.73 -50.49 6.84
C ALA A 175 -34.23 -51.48 7.91
N GLU A 176 -34.89 -50.98 8.97
CA GLU A 176 -35.38 -51.79 10.10
C GLU A 176 -36.89 -52.08 10.05
N ARG A 177 -37.61 -51.67 8.99
CA ARG A 177 -39.05 -51.92 8.88
C ARG A 177 -39.38 -52.81 7.68
N PRO A 178 -40.34 -53.75 7.84
CA PRO A 178 -40.84 -54.51 6.71
C PRO A 178 -41.60 -53.58 5.75
N TYR A 179 -41.46 -53.85 4.46
CA TYR A 179 -42.27 -53.23 3.41
C TYR A 179 -43.23 -54.27 2.81
N LYS A 180 -44.40 -53.82 2.37
CA LYS A 180 -45.38 -54.65 1.66
C LYS A 180 -45.16 -54.50 0.16
N ILE A 181 -45.22 -55.59 -0.60
CA ILE A 181 -45.21 -55.58 -2.07
C ILE A 181 -46.38 -56.39 -2.59
N ARG A 182 -47.12 -55.83 -3.54
CA ARG A 182 -48.23 -56.44 -4.25
C ARG A 182 -47.82 -56.71 -5.69
N VAL A 183 -47.90 -57.96 -6.13
CA VAL A 183 -47.51 -58.39 -7.47
C VAL A 183 -48.61 -59.18 -8.17
N ALA A 184 -48.66 -59.12 -9.50
CA ALA A 184 -49.46 -60.00 -10.34
C ALA A 184 -48.59 -61.13 -10.92
N ARG A 185 -49.02 -62.37 -10.70
CA ARG A 185 -48.42 -63.58 -11.28
C ARG A 185 -49.48 -64.33 -12.07
N ASN A 186 -49.34 -64.41 -13.40
CA ASN A 186 -50.32 -65.07 -14.27
C ASN A 186 -51.77 -64.64 -13.97
N THR A 187 -52.01 -63.32 -13.86
CA THR A 187 -53.30 -62.68 -13.49
C THR A 187 -53.76 -62.79 -12.02
N ALA A 188 -53.10 -63.59 -11.18
CA ALA A 188 -53.40 -63.66 -9.74
C ALA A 188 -52.59 -62.62 -8.94
N VAL A 189 -53.28 -61.83 -8.11
CA VAL A 189 -52.65 -60.83 -7.24
C VAL A 189 -52.16 -61.48 -5.93
N ARG A 190 -50.92 -61.21 -5.54
CA ARG A 190 -50.30 -61.70 -4.30
C ARG A 190 -49.65 -60.57 -3.53
N ASP A 191 -49.85 -60.56 -2.22
CA ASP A 191 -49.23 -59.62 -1.30
C ASP A 191 -48.13 -60.32 -0.49
N PHE A 192 -46.94 -59.73 -0.46
CA PHE A 192 -45.80 -60.22 0.32
C PHE A 192 -45.29 -59.13 1.27
N THR A 193 -44.78 -59.56 2.42
CA THR A 193 -44.06 -58.69 3.35
C THR A 193 -42.59 -59.07 3.37
N LEU A 194 -41.73 -58.11 3.07
CA LEU A 194 -40.29 -58.28 2.86
C LEU A 194 -39.50 -57.34 3.78
N MET A 195 -38.27 -57.74 4.11
CA MET A 195 -37.30 -56.89 4.78
C MET A 195 -36.24 -56.47 3.77
N LEU A 196 -35.68 -55.26 3.95
CA LEU A 196 -34.51 -54.85 3.19
C LEU A 196 -33.29 -55.70 3.60
N ASN A 197 -32.48 -56.10 2.63
CA ASN A 197 -31.25 -56.84 2.88
C ASN A 197 -30.14 -55.87 3.27
N ILE A 198 -29.51 -56.05 4.43
CA ILE A 198 -28.39 -55.21 4.88
C ILE A 198 -27.11 -56.02 4.77
N ARG A 199 -26.24 -55.64 3.82
CA ARG A 199 -24.98 -56.35 3.56
C ARG A 199 -23.78 -55.44 3.78
N ASN A 200 -22.67 -56.01 4.24
CA ASN A 200 -21.39 -55.31 4.28
C ASN A 200 -20.72 -55.34 2.89
N SER A 201 -20.48 -54.17 2.32
CA SER A 201 -19.77 -54.01 1.05
C SER A 201 -18.41 -53.34 1.28
N PRO A 202 -17.27 -54.07 1.15
CA PRO A 202 -15.94 -53.48 1.29
C PRO A 202 -15.67 -52.34 0.29
N ARG A 203 -16.27 -52.44 -0.91
CA ARG A 203 -16.19 -51.42 -1.97
C ARG A 203 -16.77 -50.07 -1.54
N ARG A 204 -17.72 -50.08 -0.59
CA ARG A 204 -18.35 -48.87 -0.05
C ARG A 204 -17.35 -47.94 0.63
N MET A 205 -16.37 -48.49 1.34
CA MET A 205 -15.33 -47.69 2.00
C MET A 205 -14.42 -46.99 0.98
N GLY A 206 -14.26 -47.56 -0.23
CA GLY A 206 -13.60 -46.89 -1.34
C GLY A 206 -14.34 -45.65 -1.82
N ASP A 207 -15.67 -45.73 -1.96
CA ASP A 207 -16.51 -44.57 -2.32
C ASP A 207 -16.50 -43.50 -1.22
N VAL A 208 -16.56 -43.92 0.05
CA VAL A 208 -16.46 -42.99 1.20
C VAL A 208 -15.12 -42.25 1.19
N ALA A 209 -14.02 -42.95 0.94
CA ALA A 209 -12.70 -42.33 0.86
C ALA A 209 -12.59 -41.37 -0.33
N SER A 210 -13.02 -41.77 -1.53
CA SER A 210 -12.88 -40.93 -2.73
C SER A 210 -13.73 -39.67 -2.66
N PHE A 211 -15.01 -39.79 -2.31
CA PHE A 211 -15.88 -38.62 -2.19
C PHE A 211 -15.51 -37.76 -0.98
N GLY A 212 -15.17 -38.36 0.16
CA GLY A 212 -14.82 -37.64 1.38
C GLY A 212 -13.56 -36.79 1.24
N ILE A 213 -12.49 -37.34 0.65
CA ILE A 213 -11.24 -36.59 0.45
C ILE A 213 -11.45 -35.41 -0.50
N VAL A 214 -12.16 -35.63 -1.62
CA VAL A 214 -12.41 -34.59 -2.62
C VAL A 214 -13.31 -33.51 -2.05
N SER A 215 -14.43 -33.90 -1.43
CA SER A 215 -15.38 -33.01 -0.75
C SER A 215 -14.69 -32.11 0.28
N LEU A 216 -13.85 -32.68 1.15
CA LEU A 216 -13.06 -31.90 2.12
C LEU A 216 -12.07 -30.94 1.43
N ALA A 217 -11.42 -31.35 0.35
CA ALA A 217 -10.49 -30.47 -0.38
C ALA A 217 -11.19 -29.22 -0.95
N PHE A 218 -12.40 -29.40 -1.51
CA PHE A 218 -13.25 -28.28 -1.95
C PHE A 218 -13.66 -27.40 -0.76
N PHE A 219 -14.11 -28.01 0.34
CA PHE A 219 -14.53 -27.30 1.54
C PHE A 219 -13.41 -26.43 2.14
N PHE A 220 -12.23 -27.01 2.35
CA PHE A 220 -11.08 -26.27 2.88
C PHE A 220 -10.65 -25.12 1.98
N THR A 221 -10.69 -25.32 0.66
CA THR A 221 -10.33 -24.28 -0.31
C THR A 221 -11.36 -23.15 -0.30
N ALA A 222 -12.66 -23.48 -0.16
CA ALA A 222 -13.73 -22.51 0.02
C ALA A 222 -13.53 -21.68 1.31
N VAL A 223 -13.43 -22.34 2.47
CA VAL A 223 -13.20 -21.68 3.78
C VAL A 223 -11.99 -20.74 3.72
N LEU A 224 -10.89 -21.19 3.11
CA LEU A 224 -9.69 -20.39 2.93
C LEU A 224 -9.95 -19.11 2.12
N LEU A 225 -10.71 -19.21 1.02
CA LEU A 225 -11.10 -18.07 0.20
C LEU A 225 -12.03 -17.11 0.94
N GLY A 226 -13.03 -17.63 1.65
CA GLY A 226 -13.96 -16.84 2.45
C GLY A 226 -13.26 -16.06 3.57
N PHE A 227 -12.29 -16.70 4.22
CA PHE A 227 -11.50 -16.08 5.29
C PHE A 227 -10.50 -15.03 4.77
N LEU A 228 -9.80 -15.34 3.67
CA LEU A 228 -8.72 -14.48 3.17
C LEU A 228 -9.20 -13.32 2.30
N ARG A 229 -10.24 -13.51 1.48
CA ARG A 229 -10.64 -12.57 0.42
C ARG A 229 -12.15 -12.38 0.26
N SER A 230 -12.87 -12.31 1.39
CA SER A 230 -14.29 -11.92 1.39
C SER A 230 -14.56 -10.50 0.87
N ASP A 231 -13.53 -9.68 0.64
CA ASP A 231 -13.63 -8.34 0.06
C ASP A 231 -13.80 -8.34 -1.47
N GLN A 232 -13.35 -9.38 -2.17
CA GLN A 232 -13.37 -9.43 -3.65
C GLN A 232 -14.54 -10.23 -4.21
N ARG A 233 -15.32 -9.64 -5.12
CA ARG A 233 -16.49 -10.30 -5.75
C ARG A 233 -16.15 -11.62 -6.46
N VAL A 234 -14.99 -11.72 -7.12
CA VAL A 234 -14.58 -12.95 -7.81
C VAL A 234 -14.23 -14.05 -6.80
N ALA A 235 -13.57 -13.72 -5.68
CA ALA A 235 -13.29 -14.65 -4.60
C ALA A 235 -14.57 -15.09 -3.86
N GLN A 236 -15.55 -14.21 -3.70
CA GLN A 236 -16.88 -14.56 -3.18
C GLN A 236 -17.60 -15.57 -4.09
N ARG A 237 -17.53 -15.41 -5.42
CA ARG A 237 -18.10 -16.37 -6.38
C ARG A 237 -17.37 -17.70 -6.35
N ALA A 238 -16.03 -17.67 -6.23
CA ALA A 238 -15.21 -18.87 -6.05
C ALA A 238 -15.56 -19.63 -4.76
N TYR A 239 -15.77 -18.90 -3.65
CA TYR A 239 -16.22 -19.45 -2.37
C TYR A 239 -17.53 -20.23 -2.55
N TRP A 240 -18.57 -19.61 -3.12
CA TRP A 240 -19.86 -20.26 -3.29
C TRP A 240 -19.81 -21.46 -4.23
N ALA A 241 -19.06 -21.36 -5.34
CA ALA A 241 -18.87 -22.48 -6.27
C ALA A 241 -18.21 -23.68 -5.59
N LEU A 242 -17.10 -23.46 -4.88
CA LEU A 242 -16.35 -24.53 -4.22
C LEU A 242 -17.09 -25.09 -3.00
N LEU A 243 -17.77 -24.25 -2.22
CA LEU A 243 -18.54 -24.68 -1.06
C LEU A 243 -19.73 -25.56 -1.47
N THR A 244 -20.50 -25.14 -2.46
CA THR A 244 -21.68 -25.90 -2.91
C THR A 244 -21.28 -27.23 -3.53
N GLU A 245 -20.20 -27.28 -4.32
CA GLU A 245 -19.61 -28.55 -4.79
C GLU A 245 -19.21 -29.45 -3.61
N ALA A 246 -18.56 -28.90 -2.59
CA ALA A 246 -18.14 -29.66 -1.42
C ALA A 246 -19.34 -30.32 -0.71
N LEU A 247 -20.43 -29.55 -0.53
CA LEU A 247 -21.66 -29.98 0.12
C LEU A 247 -22.41 -31.04 -0.70
N VAL A 248 -22.46 -30.90 -2.03
CA VAL A 248 -23.05 -31.91 -2.93
C VAL A 248 -22.29 -33.23 -2.84
N LEU A 249 -20.96 -33.19 -2.88
CA LEU A 249 -20.12 -34.38 -2.69
C LEU A 249 -20.28 -35.01 -1.30
N ALA A 250 -20.46 -34.17 -0.26
CA ALA A 250 -20.72 -34.64 1.10
C ALA A 250 -22.12 -35.26 1.24
N LYS A 251 -23.14 -34.71 0.57
CA LYS A 251 -24.49 -35.28 0.51
C LYS A 251 -24.49 -36.62 -0.24
N ALA A 252 -23.75 -36.72 -1.33
CA ALA A 252 -23.59 -37.97 -2.08
C ALA A 252 -23.00 -39.13 -1.23
N LEU A 253 -22.19 -38.81 -0.21
CA LEU A 253 -21.75 -39.81 0.78
C LEU A 253 -22.92 -40.37 1.59
N LEU A 254 -23.92 -39.54 1.89
CA LEU A 254 -25.07 -39.90 2.71
C LEU A 254 -26.16 -40.65 1.95
N THR A 255 -26.25 -40.52 0.62
CA THR A 255 -27.34 -41.11 -0.18
C THR A 255 -27.56 -42.61 0.10
N PRO A 256 -26.52 -43.47 0.16
CA PRO A 256 -26.73 -44.89 0.45
C PRO A 256 -27.10 -45.19 1.91
N TYR A 257 -26.95 -44.22 2.81
CA TYR A 257 -27.38 -44.32 4.20
C TYR A 257 -28.80 -43.76 4.42
N GLN A 258 -29.41 -43.16 3.40
CA GLN A 258 -30.76 -42.58 3.48
C GLN A 258 -31.79 -43.52 4.15
N PRO A 259 -31.84 -44.84 3.86
CA PRO A 259 -32.81 -45.73 4.52
C PRO A 259 -32.64 -45.89 6.04
N PHE A 260 -31.48 -45.47 6.59
CA PHE A 260 -31.17 -45.46 8.02
C PHE A 260 -31.38 -44.08 8.68
N LEU A 261 -31.65 -43.03 7.89
CA LEU A 261 -31.82 -41.67 8.39
C LEU A 261 -33.29 -41.40 8.74
N HIS A 262 -33.54 -40.84 9.93
CA HIS A 262 -34.89 -40.59 10.43
C HIS A 262 -35.01 -39.22 11.12
N GLY A 263 -36.22 -38.66 11.10
CA GLY A 263 -36.55 -37.41 11.80
C GLY A 263 -35.62 -36.27 11.40
N ALA A 264 -34.96 -35.66 12.39
CA ALA A 264 -34.02 -34.55 12.16
C ALA A 264 -32.83 -34.93 11.26
N ALA A 265 -32.34 -36.17 11.31
CA ALA A 265 -31.22 -36.61 10.47
C ALA A 265 -31.63 -36.71 8.99
N PHE A 266 -32.86 -37.14 8.73
CA PHE A 266 -33.43 -37.15 7.38
C PHE A 266 -33.67 -35.71 6.87
N ALA A 267 -34.29 -34.85 7.69
CA ALA A 267 -34.49 -33.44 7.34
C ALA A 267 -33.16 -32.71 7.06
N MET A 268 -32.10 -33.05 7.78
CA MET A 268 -30.75 -32.52 7.53
C MET A 268 -30.20 -33.00 6.18
N PHE A 269 -30.37 -34.27 5.82
CA PHE A 269 -29.99 -34.78 4.49
C PHE A 269 -30.76 -34.07 3.36
N GLU A 270 -32.08 -33.89 3.51
CA GLU A 270 -32.96 -33.22 2.55
C GLU A 270 -32.61 -31.75 2.30
N THR A 271 -32.26 -31.02 3.35
CA THR A 271 -31.96 -29.59 3.27
C THR A 271 -30.84 -29.32 2.25
N PHE A 272 -29.84 -30.20 2.17
CA PHE A 272 -28.72 -30.06 1.24
C PHE A 272 -29.01 -30.62 -0.16
N ALA A 273 -30.06 -31.41 -0.36
CA ALA A 273 -30.49 -31.88 -1.70
C ALA A 273 -30.90 -30.71 -2.62
N SER A 274 -31.40 -29.61 -2.04
CA SER A 274 -31.75 -28.39 -2.78
C SER A 274 -30.56 -27.73 -3.50
N ILE A 275 -29.32 -28.08 -3.11
CA ILE A 275 -28.08 -27.52 -3.67
C ILE A 275 -27.61 -28.30 -4.92
N ASP A 276 -28.10 -29.53 -5.11
CA ASP A 276 -27.63 -30.47 -6.15
C ASP A 276 -27.70 -29.90 -7.58
N GLY A 277 -28.65 -29.01 -7.89
CA GLY A 277 -28.67 -28.39 -9.23
C GLY A 277 -27.99 -27.03 -9.34
N ILE A 278 -27.77 -26.32 -8.22
CA ILE A 278 -27.32 -24.92 -8.23
C ILE A 278 -25.78 -24.81 -8.29
N HIS A 279 -25.06 -25.82 -7.79
CA HIS A 279 -23.60 -25.80 -7.71
C HIS A 279 -22.93 -25.58 -9.08
N PHE A 280 -23.43 -26.19 -10.17
CA PHE A 280 -22.90 -25.95 -11.52
C PHE A 280 -23.16 -24.53 -12.03
N ALA A 281 -24.31 -23.93 -11.70
CA ALA A 281 -24.59 -22.55 -12.09
C ALA A 281 -23.64 -21.58 -11.38
N LEU A 282 -23.33 -21.84 -10.10
CA LEU A 282 -22.33 -21.08 -9.33
C LEU A 282 -20.91 -21.29 -9.86
N GLY A 283 -20.55 -22.53 -10.21
CA GLY A 283 -19.29 -22.86 -10.88
C GLY A 283 -19.14 -22.14 -12.22
N TYR A 284 -20.18 -22.16 -13.06
CA TYR A 284 -20.21 -21.45 -14.33
C TYR A 284 -20.07 -19.93 -14.15
N LEU A 285 -20.77 -19.35 -13.16
CA LEU A 285 -20.65 -17.93 -12.81
C LEU A 285 -19.22 -17.57 -12.36
N PHE A 286 -18.59 -18.43 -11.56
CA PHE A 286 -17.20 -18.25 -11.15
C PHE A 286 -16.27 -18.20 -12.37
N TYR A 287 -16.29 -19.20 -13.24
CA TYR A 287 -15.40 -19.23 -14.42
C TYR A 287 -15.71 -18.16 -15.46
N CYS A 288 -16.98 -17.75 -15.60
CA CYS A 288 -17.35 -16.60 -16.44
C CYS A 288 -16.63 -15.33 -15.99
N THR A 289 -16.52 -15.14 -14.67
CA THR A 289 -16.12 -13.86 -14.10
C THR A 289 -14.70 -13.84 -13.55
N LEU A 290 -14.01 -14.99 -13.60
CA LEU A 290 -12.61 -15.16 -13.22
C LEU A 290 -11.68 -14.18 -13.95
N PHE A 291 -12.05 -13.77 -15.18
CA PHE A 291 -11.28 -12.86 -16.04
C PHE A 291 -12.05 -11.61 -16.48
N ASP A 292 -13.09 -11.20 -15.73
CA ASP A 292 -13.95 -10.04 -16.05
C ASP A 292 -13.18 -8.73 -16.24
N ARG A 293 -11.97 -8.60 -15.67
CA ARG A 293 -11.12 -7.39 -15.85
C ARG A 293 -10.62 -7.21 -17.29
N VAL A 294 -10.61 -8.28 -18.10
CA VAL A 294 -9.97 -8.30 -19.43
C VAL A 294 -11.00 -8.46 -20.56
N ILE A 295 -12.18 -9.03 -20.32
CA ILE A 295 -13.12 -9.42 -21.38
C ILE A 295 -14.57 -9.04 -21.03
N ASN A 296 -15.28 -8.40 -21.97
CA ASN A 296 -16.72 -8.15 -21.85
C ASN A 296 -17.52 -9.46 -21.97
N THR A 297 -18.15 -9.88 -20.88
CA THR A 297 -18.74 -11.23 -20.66
C THR A 297 -20.26 -11.30 -20.84
N ARG A 298 -20.95 -10.20 -21.15
CA ARG A 298 -22.43 -10.11 -21.15
C ARG A 298 -23.17 -11.22 -21.92
N ARG A 299 -22.68 -11.65 -23.08
CA ARG A 299 -23.35 -12.70 -23.89
C ARG A 299 -23.27 -14.11 -23.29
N TRP A 300 -22.24 -14.41 -22.49
CA TRP A 300 -22.07 -15.75 -21.90
C TRP A 300 -22.75 -15.87 -20.54
N MET A 301 -23.15 -14.75 -19.95
CA MET A 301 -24.09 -14.74 -18.84
C MET A 301 -25.49 -15.25 -19.24
N TYR A 302 -25.86 -15.27 -20.53
CA TYR A 302 -27.18 -15.77 -20.92
C TYR A 302 -27.40 -17.26 -20.59
N ALA A 303 -26.33 -18.06 -20.64
CA ALA A 303 -26.40 -19.47 -20.24
C ALA A 303 -26.74 -19.63 -18.73
N LEU A 304 -26.45 -18.63 -17.88
CA LEU A 304 -26.87 -18.66 -16.47
C LEU A 304 -28.39 -18.56 -16.33
N TYR A 305 -29.08 -17.83 -17.23
CA TYR A 305 -30.55 -17.77 -17.21
C TYR A 305 -31.21 -19.09 -17.59
N VAL A 306 -30.46 -20.03 -18.18
CA VAL A 306 -30.94 -21.40 -18.45
C VAL A 306 -30.48 -22.36 -17.35
N MET A 307 -29.19 -22.32 -16.98
CA MET A 307 -28.61 -23.23 -16.00
C MET A 307 -29.17 -23.03 -14.59
N PHE A 308 -29.43 -21.80 -14.17
CA PHE A 308 -29.90 -21.52 -12.81
C PHE A 308 -31.35 -22.00 -12.59
N PRO A 309 -32.34 -21.68 -13.45
CA PRO A 309 -33.67 -22.25 -13.33
C PRO A 309 -33.69 -23.77 -13.50
N ALA A 310 -32.92 -24.33 -14.44
CA ALA A 310 -32.82 -25.78 -14.61
C ALA A 310 -32.26 -26.47 -13.35
N GLY A 311 -31.21 -25.90 -12.75
CA GLY A 311 -30.63 -26.39 -11.51
C GLY A 311 -31.60 -26.31 -10.32
N VAL A 312 -32.31 -25.19 -10.17
CA VAL A 312 -33.35 -25.05 -9.13
C VAL A 312 -34.46 -26.07 -9.33
N MET A 313 -34.92 -26.27 -10.57
CA MET A 313 -35.95 -27.25 -10.89
C MET A 313 -35.50 -28.68 -10.56
N ILE A 314 -34.24 -29.04 -10.88
CA ILE A 314 -33.66 -30.34 -10.53
C ILE A 314 -33.55 -30.50 -9.01
N GLY A 315 -33.07 -29.50 -8.28
CA GLY A 315 -32.96 -29.55 -6.81
C GLY A 315 -34.33 -29.68 -6.12
N LEU A 316 -35.32 -28.90 -6.54
CA LEU A 316 -36.70 -29.00 -6.05
C LEU A 316 -37.32 -30.35 -6.38
N PHE A 317 -37.01 -30.89 -7.56
CA PHE A 317 -37.46 -32.20 -7.98
C PHE A 317 -36.84 -33.32 -7.13
N GLN A 318 -35.54 -33.27 -6.84
CA GLN A 318 -34.86 -34.22 -5.94
C GLN A 318 -35.49 -34.18 -4.53
N VAL A 319 -35.70 -32.98 -3.96
CA VAL A 319 -36.40 -32.82 -2.67
C VAL A 319 -37.82 -33.38 -2.71
N ALA A 320 -38.55 -33.21 -3.80
CA ALA A 320 -39.91 -33.75 -3.95
C ALA A 320 -39.94 -35.28 -4.06
N LEU A 321 -38.92 -35.87 -4.69
CA LEU A 321 -38.73 -37.33 -4.74
C LEU A 321 -38.36 -37.89 -3.37
N ASP A 322 -37.37 -37.27 -2.72
CA ASP A 322 -36.86 -37.69 -1.42
C ASP A 322 -37.91 -37.50 -0.30
N ALA A 323 -38.73 -36.45 -0.35
CA ALA A 323 -39.89 -36.24 0.53
C ALA A 323 -41.04 -37.24 0.28
N GLY A 324 -40.85 -38.24 -0.58
CA GLY A 324 -41.68 -39.43 -0.66
C GLY A 324 -43.00 -39.22 -1.39
N LEU A 325 -43.03 -38.43 -2.47
CA LEU A 325 -44.17 -38.37 -3.40
C LEU A 325 -45.50 -38.12 -2.68
N SER A 326 -45.67 -36.94 -2.10
CA SER A 326 -46.97 -36.47 -1.57
C SER A 326 -47.42 -35.15 -2.20
N SER A 327 -46.77 -34.75 -3.31
CA SER A 327 -47.18 -33.53 -4.02
C SER A 327 -48.42 -33.82 -4.89
N PRO A 328 -49.50 -33.03 -4.78
CA PRO A 328 -50.68 -33.18 -5.64
C PRO A 328 -50.35 -33.09 -7.14
N LEU A 329 -49.25 -32.42 -7.49
CA LEU A 329 -48.73 -32.29 -8.85
C LEU A 329 -48.18 -33.61 -9.41
N PHE A 330 -47.58 -34.45 -8.56
CA PHE A 330 -47.08 -35.76 -8.96
C PHE A 330 -48.22 -36.70 -9.31
N ASP A 331 -49.25 -36.74 -8.46
CA ASP A 331 -50.40 -37.62 -8.65
C ASP A 331 -51.18 -37.28 -9.93
N ALA A 332 -51.24 -35.99 -10.29
CA ALA A 332 -51.85 -35.55 -11.54
C ALA A 332 -51.02 -35.89 -12.78
N HIS A 333 -49.69 -35.91 -12.68
CA HIS A 333 -48.79 -35.99 -13.85
C HIS A 333 -47.52 -36.83 -13.62
N PRO A 334 -47.61 -38.13 -13.27
CA PRO A 334 -46.43 -38.95 -12.94
C PRO A 334 -45.42 -39.07 -14.11
N ARG A 335 -45.90 -38.99 -15.35
CA ARG A 335 -45.06 -38.98 -16.57
C ARG A 335 -44.21 -37.72 -16.72
N LEU A 336 -44.70 -36.57 -16.26
CA LEU A 336 -43.91 -35.33 -16.25
C LEU A 336 -42.68 -35.48 -15.37
N PHE A 337 -42.82 -36.19 -14.24
CA PHE A 337 -41.74 -36.43 -13.30
C PHE A 337 -40.73 -37.45 -13.84
N ILE A 338 -41.18 -38.50 -14.53
CA ILE A 338 -40.29 -39.44 -15.22
C ILE A 338 -39.51 -38.71 -16.34
N ALA A 339 -40.18 -37.83 -17.10
CA ALA A 339 -39.53 -37.01 -18.12
C ALA A 339 -38.52 -36.01 -17.51
N ALA A 340 -38.85 -35.39 -16.37
CA ALA A 340 -37.93 -34.52 -15.65
C ALA A 340 -36.70 -35.27 -15.11
N TRP A 341 -36.88 -36.51 -14.62
CA TRP A 341 -35.79 -37.38 -14.20
C TRP A 341 -34.87 -37.76 -15.37
N ALA A 342 -35.42 -37.95 -16.57
CA ALA A 342 -34.63 -38.18 -17.77
C ALA A 342 -33.78 -36.97 -18.20
N LEU A 343 -34.13 -35.75 -17.76
CA LEU A 343 -33.34 -34.54 -18.00
C LEU A 343 -32.15 -34.40 -17.03
N ASP A 344 -32.18 -35.07 -15.89
CA ASP A 344 -31.13 -34.99 -14.86
C ASP A 344 -29.76 -35.44 -15.43
N PRO A 345 -29.60 -36.63 -16.04
CA PRO A 345 -28.32 -37.02 -16.62
C PRO A 345 -27.84 -36.09 -17.73
N ALA A 346 -28.75 -35.53 -18.53
CA ALA A 346 -28.42 -34.58 -19.58
C ALA A 346 -27.88 -33.26 -19.00
N PHE A 347 -28.47 -32.76 -17.91
CA PHE A 347 -27.99 -31.57 -17.20
C PHE A 347 -26.60 -31.78 -16.60
N TYR A 348 -26.38 -32.91 -15.91
CA TYR A 348 -25.09 -33.27 -15.32
C TYR A 348 -23.96 -33.50 -16.34
N VAL A 349 -24.28 -33.59 -17.64
CA VAL A 349 -23.29 -33.61 -18.74
C VAL A 349 -23.16 -32.24 -19.39
N ALA A 350 -24.29 -31.59 -19.72
CA ALA A 350 -24.32 -30.31 -20.43
C ALA A 350 -23.72 -29.16 -19.60
N ALA A 351 -24.00 -29.10 -18.30
CA ALA A 351 -23.51 -28.04 -17.43
C ALA A 351 -21.97 -28.03 -17.29
N PRO A 352 -21.30 -29.17 -17.00
CA PRO A 352 -19.83 -29.26 -17.05
C PRO A 352 -19.21 -28.92 -18.41
N ILE A 353 -19.86 -29.30 -19.53
CA ILE A 353 -19.40 -28.94 -20.88
C ILE A 353 -19.42 -27.42 -21.05
N ALA A 354 -20.50 -26.76 -20.63
CA ALA A 354 -20.61 -25.30 -20.68
C ALA A 354 -19.51 -24.62 -19.83
N ILE A 355 -19.21 -25.17 -18.66
CA ILE A 355 -18.10 -24.70 -17.82
C ILE A 355 -16.75 -24.84 -18.55
N CYS A 356 -16.46 -26.01 -19.14
CA CYS A 356 -15.23 -26.24 -19.91
C CYS A 356 -15.10 -25.28 -21.10
N ALA A 357 -16.20 -25.03 -21.82
CA ALA A 357 -16.23 -24.09 -22.94
C ALA A 357 -15.89 -22.66 -22.52
N VAL A 358 -16.43 -22.20 -21.38
CA VAL A 358 -16.10 -20.87 -20.81
C VAL A 358 -14.64 -20.81 -20.35
N ILE A 359 -14.13 -21.84 -19.67
CA ILE A 359 -12.73 -21.91 -19.23
C ILE A 359 -11.80 -21.80 -20.44
N ALA A 360 -12.01 -22.63 -21.46
CA ALA A 360 -11.19 -22.63 -22.67
C ALA A 360 -11.25 -21.27 -23.39
N ARG A 361 -12.46 -20.75 -23.62
CA ARG A 361 -12.68 -19.45 -24.26
C ARG A 361 -11.95 -18.33 -23.51
N ASN A 362 -12.13 -18.25 -22.20
CA ASN A 362 -11.53 -17.18 -21.42
C ASN A 362 -10.00 -17.30 -21.41
N TYR A 363 -9.46 -18.51 -21.28
CA TYR A 363 -8.01 -18.75 -21.34
C TYR A 363 -7.39 -18.31 -22.67
N PHE A 364 -8.03 -18.61 -23.81
CA PHE A 364 -7.53 -18.22 -25.13
C PHE A 364 -7.68 -16.72 -25.45
N LYS A 365 -8.55 -16.01 -24.73
CA LYS A 365 -8.81 -14.58 -24.95
C LYS A 365 -7.97 -13.65 -24.08
N VAL A 366 -7.30 -14.15 -23.05
CA VAL A 366 -6.37 -13.34 -22.25
C VAL A 366 -5.10 -13.07 -23.07
N THR A 367 -4.89 -11.81 -23.44
CA THR A 367 -3.76 -11.36 -24.25
C THR A 367 -2.52 -11.01 -23.42
N GLU A 368 -2.71 -10.61 -22.16
CA GLU A 368 -1.62 -10.21 -21.28
C GLU A 368 -0.85 -11.44 -20.72
N PRO A 369 0.50 -11.50 -20.86
CA PRO A 369 1.29 -12.68 -20.50
C PRO A 369 1.20 -13.08 -19.02
N ASP A 370 1.11 -12.09 -18.13
CA ASP A 370 1.03 -12.30 -16.68
C ASP A 370 -0.32 -12.88 -16.26
N ASP A 371 -1.41 -12.32 -16.78
CA ASP A 371 -2.75 -12.84 -16.50
C ASP A 371 -2.97 -14.22 -17.14
N ARG A 372 -2.39 -14.47 -18.31
CA ARG A 372 -2.42 -15.80 -18.94
C ARG A 372 -1.64 -16.83 -18.12
N ARG A 373 -0.52 -16.45 -17.51
CA ARG A 373 0.27 -17.30 -16.61
C ARG A 373 -0.51 -17.63 -15.33
N ARG A 374 -1.22 -16.65 -14.75
CA ARG A 374 -2.11 -16.82 -13.59
C ARG A 374 -3.30 -17.73 -13.90
N ALA A 375 -3.91 -17.54 -15.08
CA ALA A 375 -5.05 -18.29 -15.58
C ALA A 375 -4.73 -19.76 -15.89
N ARG A 376 -3.53 -20.03 -16.43
CA ARG A 376 -3.16 -21.34 -16.99
C ARG A 376 -3.38 -22.49 -16.01
N TRP A 377 -2.94 -22.33 -14.77
CA TRP A 377 -2.98 -23.43 -13.81
C TRP A 377 -4.40 -23.77 -13.38
N ILE A 378 -5.24 -22.77 -13.16
CA ILE A 378 -6.65 -22.96 -12.86
C ILE A 378 -7.36 -23.56 -14.06
N ALA A 379 -7.15 -23.00 -15.26
CA ALA A 379 -7.80 -23.51 -16.47
C ALA A 379 -7.44 -24.98 -16.73
N VAL A 380 -6.15 -25.33 -16.68
CA VAL A 380 -5.68 -26.70 -16.89
C VAL A 380 -6.16 -27.63 -15.78
N GLY A 381 -6.02 -27.23 -14.52
CA GLY A 381 -6.45 -28.06 -13.38
C GLY A 381 -7.96 -28.29 -13.34
N SER A 382 -8.75 -27.27 -13.68
CA SER A 382 -10.20 -27.36 -13.78
C SER A 382 -10.65 -28.24 -14.95
N LEU A 383 -10.04 -28.09 -16.14
CA LEU A 383 -10.33 -28.97 -17.27
C LEU A 383 -9.94 -30.42 -16.97
N ALA A 384 -8.76 -30.64 -16.37
CA ALA A 384 -8.29 -31.98 -15.99
C ALA A 384 -9.16 -32.63 -14.91
N GLY A 385 -9.82 -31.85 -14.04
CA GLY A 385 -10.78 -32.36 -13.06
C GLY A 385 -12.17 -32.63 -13.64
N ILE A 386 -12.66 -31.78 -14.55
CA ILE A 386 -14.03 -31.85 -15.08
C ILE A 386 -14.17 -32.85 -16.24
N VAL A 387 -13.18 -32.92 -17.14
CA VAL A 387 -13.27 -33.77 -18.35
C VAL A 387 -13.43 -35.26 -18.03
N PRO A 388 -12.67 -35.87 -17.08
CA PRO A 388 -12.88 -37.26 -16.70
C PRO A 388 -14.31 -37.53 -16.22
N TYR A 389 -14.89 -36.61 -15.43
CA TYR A 389 -16.27 -36.74 -14.98
C TYR A 389 -17.26 -36.77 -16.15
N ILE A 390 -17.11 -35.86 -17.12
CA ILE A 390 -17.95 -35.82 -18.33
C ILE A 390 -17.84 -37.15 -19.11
N LEU A 391 -16.61 -37.62 -19.35
CA LEU A 391 -16.36 -38.83 -20.13
C LEU A 391 -16.96 -40.08 -19.46
N VAL A 392 -16.75 -40.23 -18.16
CA VAL A 392 -17.31 -41.36 -17.41
C VAL A 392 -18.82 -41.28 -17.36
N ARG A 393 -19.39 -40.10 -17.12
CA ARG A 393 -20.85 -39.93 -17.11
C ARG A 393 -21.44 -40.27 -18.48
N PHE A 394 -20.85 -39.78 -19.58
CA PHE A 394 -21.30 -40.12 -20.93
C PHE A 394 -21.19 -41.63 -21.22
N LEU A 395 -20.07 -42.25 -20.85
CA LEU A 395 -19.84 -43.69 -21.00
C LEU A 395 -20.88 -44.53 -20.23
N GLY A 396 -21.23 -44.13 -19.02
CA GLY A 396 -22.23 -44.83 -18.20
C GLY A 396 -23.62 -44.83 -18.82
N GLY A 397 -24.04 -43.70 -19.41
CA GLY A 397 -25.28 -43.60 -20.15
C GLY A 397 -25.26 -44.39 -21.46
N PHE A 398 -24.15 -44.32 -22.21
CA PHE A 398 -23.98 -45.04 -23.47
C PHE A 398 -23.96 -46.56 -23.29
N LEU A 399 -23.31 -47.06 -22.24
CA LEU A 399 -23.23 -48.48 -21.93
C LEU A 399 -24.48 -49.03 -21.24
N GLY A 400 -25.49 -48.20 -20.94
CA GLY A 400 -26.70 -48.65 -20.23
C GLY A 400 -26.46 -49.05 -18.77
N VAL A 401 -25.29 -48.74 -18.19
CA VAL A 401 -24.93 -49.12 -16.82
C VAL A 401 -25.81 -48.40 -15.78
N TRP A 402 -26.44 -47.30 -16.15
CA TRP A 402 -27.41 -46.61 -15.30
C TRP A 402 -28.74 -47.34 -15.16
N THR A 403 -29.11 -48.12 -16.17
CA THR A 403 -30.38 -48.85 -16.24
C THR A 403 -30.23 -50.31 -15.86
N ASP A 404 -29.06 -50.91 -16.09
CA ASP A 404 -28.76 -52.29 -15.73
C ASP A 404 -27.40 -52.42 -15.00
N PRO A 405 -27.41 -52.45 -13.66
CA PRO A 405 -26.21 -52.63 -12.84
C PRO A 405 -25.59 -54.03 -12.94
N SER A 406 -26.29 -55.01 -13.53
CA SER A 406 -25.84 -56.40 -13.63
C SER A 406 -24.85 -56.64 -14.79
N LEU A 407 -24.68 -55.63 -15.67
CA LEU A 407 -23.76 -55.69 -16.80
C LEU A 407 -22.33 -56.03 -16.36
N PRO A 408 -21.58 -56.89 -17.09
CA PRO A 408 -20.22 -57.30 -16.72
C PRO A 408 -19.25 -56.13 -16.51
N LEU A 409 -19.48 -55.03 -17.25
CA LEU A 409 -18.69 -53.80 -17.22
C LEU A 409 -19.06 -52.86 -16.05
N ALA A 410 -20.13 -53.13 -15.31
CA ALA A 410 -20.60 -52.25 -14.23
C ALA A 410 -19.56 -52.07 -13.13
N SER A 411 -18.82 -53.12 -12.78
CA SER A 411 -17.74 -53.04 -11.79
C SER A 411 -16.59 -52.12 -12.24
N ALA A 412 -16.13 -52.28 -13.49
CA ALA A 412 -15.11 -51.42 -14.08
C ALA A 412 -15.57 -49.96 -14.21
N TYR A 413 -16.86 -49.74 -14.53
CA TYR A 413 -17.46 -48.40 -14.53
C TYR A 413 -17.45 -47.75 -13.15
N GLN A 414 -17.74 -48.48 -12.08
CA GLN A 414 -17.69 -47.94 -10.72
C GLN A 414 -16.27 -47.52 -10.32
N ASP A 415 -15.25 -48.29 -10.70
CA ASP A 415 -13.86 -47.93 -10.46
C ASP A 415 -13.44 -46.71 -11.29
N LEU A 416 -13.86 -46.64 -12.56
CA LEU A 416 -13.64 -45.47 -13.41
C LEU A 416 -14.34 -44.22 -12.86
N ARG A 417 -15.54 -44.37 -12.29
CA ARG A 417 -16.27 -43.31 -11.60
C ARG A 417 -15.47 -42.78 -10.41
N ARG A 418 -14.91 -43.64 -9.57
CA ARG A 418 -14.04 -43.23 -8.45
C ARG A 418 -12.82 -42.45 -8.92
N ILE A 419 -12.16 -42.93 -9.98
CA ILE A 419 -11.01 -42.25 -10.57
C ILE A 419 -11.41 -40.86 -11.08
N SER A 420 -12.55 -40.74 -11.76
CA SER A 420 -13.02 -39.44 -12.26
C SER A 420 -13.33 -38.44 -11.14
N ILE A 421 -13.85 -38.92 -10.00
CA ILE A 421 -14.12 -38.08 -8.83
C ILE A 421 -12.81 -37.66 -8.15
N LEU A 422 -11.84 -38.56 -8.00
CA LEU A 422 -10.51 -38.22 -7.51
C LEU A 422 -9.82 -37.18 -8.40
N ALA A 423 -10.03 -37.24 -9.72
CA ALA A 423 -9.52 -36.22 -10.64
C ALA A 423 -10.08 -34.82 -10.34
N ALA A 424 -11.32 -34.71 -9.82
CA ALA A 424 -11.89 -33.43 -9.42
C ALA A 424 -11.10 -32.74 -8.27
N MET A 425 -10.24 -33.46 -7.54
CA MET A 425 -9.30 -32.87 -6.57
C MET A 425 -8.30 -31.90 -7.22
N LEU A 426 -8.06 -32.02 -8.54
CA LEU A 426 -7.22 -31.08 -9.29
C LEU A 426 -7.80 -29.66 -9.31
N ILE A 427 -9.10 -29.49 -9.17
CA ILE A 427 -9.77 -28.18 -9.17
C ILE A 427 -9.40 -27.36 -7.93
N PRO A 428 -9.65 -27.82 -6.68
CA PRO A 428 -9.23 -27.10 -5.48
C PRO A 428 -7.70 -27.04 -5.37
N ALA A 429 -6.97 -28.08 -5.79
CA ALA A 429 -5.50 -28.06 -5.77
C ALA A 429 -4.92 -26.99 -6.70
N ALA A 430 -5.42 -26.88 -7.93
CA ALA A 430 -4.98 -25.87 -8.89
C ALA A 430 -5.40 -24.45 -8.46
N THR A 431 -6.60 -24.31 -7.89
CA THR A 431 -7.08 -23.04 -7.33
C THR A 431 -6.20 -22.60 -6.16
N GLY A 432 -5.94 -23.49 -5.21
CA GLY A 432 -5.04 -23.26 -4.08
C GLY A 432 -3.61 -22.94 -4.53
N TYR A 433 -3.08 -23.66 -5.53
CA TYR A 433 -1.77 -23.39 -6.11
C TYR A 433 -1.71 -22.03 -6.83
N ALA A 434 -2.75 -21.65 -7.57
CA ALA A 434 -2.83 -20.36 -8.26
C ALA A 434 -2.91 -19.19 -7.28
N ILE A 435 -3.68 -19.34 -6.19
CA ILE A 435 -3.70 -18.40 -5.06
C ILE A 435 -2.31 -18.30 -4.43
N TYR A 436 -1.68 -19.45 -4.17
CA TYR A 436 -0.40 -19.53 -3.47
C TYR A 436 0.77 -18.97 -4.29
N LYS A 437 0.98 -19.43 -5.52
CA LYS A 437 2.18 -19.14 -6.33
C LYS A 437 1.98 -17.87 -7.16
N HIS A 438 0.83 -17.75 -7.81
CA HIS A 438 0.57 -16.74 -8.84
C HIS A 438 -0.22 -15.53 -8.32
N ARG A 439 -0.43 -15.43 -6.99
CA ARG A 439 -1.13 -14.30 -6.31
C ARG A 439 -2.52 -14.04 -6.88
N LEU A 440 -3.22 -15.08 -7.32
CA LEU A 440 -4.61 -14.96 -7.72
C LEU A 440 -5.43 -14.34 -6.57
N PHE A 441 -6.19 -13.28 -6.86
CA PHE A 441 -6.91 -12.43 -5.88
C PHE A 441 -6.06 -11.45 -5.05
N ASP A 442 -4.84 -11.12 -5.50
CA ASP A 442 -3.96 -10.09 -4.90
C ASP A 442 -3.72 -10.27 -3.40
N ILE A 443 -3.88 -11.47 -2.83
CA ILE A 443 -3.79 -11.72 -1.38
C ILE A 443 -2.46 -11.14 -0.86
N ARG A 444 -2.51 -10.08 -0.02
CA ARG A 444 -1.34 -9.60 0.73
C ARG A 444 -1.03 -10.67 1.74
N VAL A 445 -0.20 -11.63 1.35
CA VAL A 445 0.09 -12.78 2.19
C VAL A 445 1.16 -12.41 3.23
N VAL A 446 0.85 -11.50 4.16
CA VAL A 446 1.41 -11.56 5.54
C VAL A 446 1.11 -12.96 6.14
N VAL A 447 0.07 -13.58 5.62
CA VAL A 447 -0.40 -14.94 5.85
C VAL A 447 0.52 -16.04 5.23
N ARG A 448 1.51 -15.75 4.34
CA ARG A 448 2.13 -16.82 3.50
C ARG A 448 2.94 -17.80 4.32
N ARG A 449 3.55 -17.32 5.40
CA ARG A 449 4.37 -18.10 6.32
C ARG A 449 3.65 -18.39 7.62
N GLY A 450 2.82 -17.47 8.11
CA GLY A 450 1.95 -17.72 9.28
C GLY A 450 0.95 -18.84 9.04
N VAL A 451 0.26 -18.87 7.89
CA VAL A 451 -0.69 -19.95 7.57
C VAL A 451 0.00 -21.21 7.05
N ARG A 452 1.17 -21.14 6.39
CA ARG A 452 1.99 -22.35 6.14
C ARG A 452 2.52 -22.95 7.43
N TYR A 453 2.94 -22.12 8.38
CA TYR A 453 3.39 -22.54 9.70
C TYR A 453 2.22 -23.12 10.49
N VAL A 454 1.08 -22.45 10.52
CA VAL A 454 -0.12 -22.94 11.22
C VAL A 454 -0.66 -24.21 10.54
N LEU A 455 -0.77 -24.28 9.22
CA LEU A 455 -1.17 -25.52 8.51
C LEU A 455 -0.13 -26.63 8.69
N ALA A 456 1.16 -26.38 8.52
CA ALA A 456 2.18 -27.41 8.70
C ALA A 456 2.29 -27.85 10.16
N LYS A 457 2.12 -26.93 11.12
CA LYS A 457 2.06 -27.23 12.55
C LYS A 457 0.78 -27.97 12.91
N SER A 458 -0.37 -27.60 12.37
CA SER A 458 -1.65 -28.26 12.61
C SER A 458 -1.70 -29.63 11.94
N VAL A 459 -1.24 -29.77 10.69
CA VAL A 459 -1.07 -31.07 10.01
C VAL A 459 -0.08 -31.93 10.77
N LEU A 460 1.04 -31.36 11.22
CA LEU A 460 1.97 -32.09 12.07
C LEU A 460 1.29 -32.50 13.38
N GLN A 461 0.56 -31.62 14.06
CA GLN A 461 -0.19 -31.96 15.27
C GLN A 461 -1.22 -33.07 15.03
N THR A 462 -1.97 -33.04 13.92
CA THR A 462 -2.93 -34.06 13.54
C THR A 462 -2.25 -35.39 13.21
N VAL A 463 -1.15 -35.37 12.46
CA VAL A 463 -0.36 -36.57 12.14
C VAL A 463 0.29 -37.16 13.39
N LEU A 464 0.76 -36.31 14.31
CA LEU A 464 1.28 -36.74 15.62
C LEU A 464 0.16 -37.25 16.55
N ALA A 465 -1.10 -36.82 16.36
CA ALA A 465 -2.26 -37.27 17.13
C ALA A 465 -2.91 -38.56 16.59
N LEU A 466 -2.72 -38.89 15.32
CA LEU A 466 -3.29 -40.08 14.67
C LEU A 466 -2.94 -41.41 15.35
N PRO A 467 -1.69 -41.66 15.82
CA PRO A 467 -1.36 -42.89 16.56
C PRO A 467 -2.11 -42.99 17.89
N ALA A 468 -2.31 -41.88 18.60
CA ALA A 468 -3.06 -41.85 19.84
C ALA A 468 -4.55 -42.12 19.60
N LEU A 469 -5.14 -41.49 18.58
CA LEU A 469 -6.52 -41.75 18.17
C LEU A 469 -6.72 -43.20 17.71
N GLY A 470 -5.76 -43.73 16.93
CA GLY A 470 -5.75 -45.13 16.51
C GLY A 470 -5.69 -46.09 17.69
N LEU A 471 -4.91 -45.77 18.73
CA LEU A 471 -4.85 -46.55 19.97
C LEU A 471 -6.18 -46.52 20.73
N VAL A 472 -6.84 -45.36 20.82
CA VAL A 472 -8.17 -45.21 21.44
C VAL A 472 -9.23 -46.01 20.68
N VAL A 473 -9.26 -45.92 19.34
CA VAL A 473 -10.18 -46.70 18.51
C VAL A 473 -9.89 -48.20 18.63
N ALA A 474 -8.61 -48.59 18.70
CA ALA A 474 -8.22 -49.98 18.91
C ALA A 474 -8.62 -50.49 20.30
N LEU A 475 -8.52 -49.66 21.35
CA LEU A 475 -9.02 -49.98 22.70
C LEU A 475 -10.53 -50.17 22.71
N ILE A 476 -11.28 -49.26 22.08
CA ILE A 476 -12.75 -49.33 22.00
C ILE A 476 -13.18 -50.58 21.23
N ARG A 477 -12.53 -50.89 20.10
CA ARG A 477 -12.82 -52.11 19.32
C ARG A 477 -12.51 -53.40 20.06
N ASN A 478 -11.55 -53.38 20.99
CA ASN A 478 -11.13 -54.54 21.77
C ASN A 478 -11.56 -54.47 23.25
N ALA A 479 -12.55 -53.64 23.59
CA ALA A 479 -12.94 -53.35 24.98
C ALA A 479 -13.37 -54.59 25.80
N HIS A 480 -13.69 -55.70 25.13
CA HIS A 480 -14.10 -56.97 25.73
C HIS A 480 -12.94 -57.95 25.97
N ARG A 481 -11.69 -57.57 25.66
CA ARG A 481 -10.49 -58.41 25.81
C ARG A 481 -9.58 -57.88 26.93
N THR A 482 -8.76 -58.76 27.50
CA THR A 482 -7.73 -58.34 28.46
C THR A 482 -6.67 -57.49 27.76
N VAL A 483 -6.06 -56.54 28.47
CA VAL A 483 -5.02 -55.66 27.90
C VAL A 483 -3.82 -56.48 27.43
N ALA A 484 -3.48 -57.57 28.15
CA ALA A 484 -2.42 -58.50 27.75
C ALA A 484 -2.72 -59.17 26.41
N ASP A 485 -3.94 -59.67 26.21
CA ASP A 485 -4.34 -60.28 24.94
C ASP A 485 -4.39 -59.27 23.78
N ALA A 486 -4.85 -58.05 24.03
CA ALA A 486 -4.93 -57.00 23.01
C ALA A 486 -3.54 -56.56 22.51
N VAL A 487 -2.54 -56.54 23.39
CA VAL A 487 -1.16 -56.12 23.05
C VAL A 487 -0.37 -57.27 22.40
N TRP A 488 -0.48 -58.49 22.92
CA TRP A 488 0.34 -59.62 22.43
C TRP A 488 -0.20 -60.31 21.18
N ASN A 489 -1.53 -60.32 20.94
CA ASN A 489 -2.12 -60.94 19.75
C ASN A 489 -2.37 -59.98 18.58
N ASN A 490 -2.13 -58.67 18.73
CA ASN A 490 -2.31 -57.70 17.66
C ASN A 490 -1.07 -56.84 17.48
N PHE A 491 -0.24 -57.23 16.51
CA PHE A 491 0.99 -56.51 16.14
C PHE A 491 0.74 -55.02 15.86
N GLY A 492 -0.45 -54.66 15.36
CA GLY A 492 -0.84 -53.26 15.12
C GLY A 492 -0.86 -52.40 16.39
N PHE A 493 -1.15 -52.98 17.55
CA PHE A 493 -1.18 -52.28 18.83
C PHE A 493 0.23 -51.89 19.31
N VAL A 494 1.18 -52.81 19.15
CA VAL A 494 2.60 -52.58 19.43
C VAL A 494 3.18 -51.52 18.49
N VAL A 495 2.81 -51.56 17.20
CA VAL A 495 3.20 -50.56 16.22
C VAL A 495 2.65 -49.16 16.55
N LEU A 496 1.39 -49.05 16.98
CA LEU A 496 0.79 -47.79 17.41
C LEU A 496 1.45 -47.21 18.67
N LEU A 497 1.79 -48.06 19.66
CA LEU A 497 2.53 -47.65 20.85
C LEU A 497 3.96 -47.18 20.51
N ALA A 498 4.66 -47.90 19.62
CA ALA A 498 5.99 -47.53 19.16
C ALA A 498 5.97 -46.20 18.37
N LEU A 499 4.98 -46.02 17.49
CA LEU A 499 4.76 -44.76 16.77
C LEU A 499 4.47 -43.61 17.73
N LEU A 500 3.62 -43.81 18.74
CA LEU A 500 3.32 -42.79 19.76
C LEU A 500 4.57 -42.40 20.57
N ALA A 501 5.38 -43.38 20.96
CA ALA A 501 6.65 -43.15 21.66
C ALA A 501 7.66 -42.37 20.78
N ALA A 502 7.78 -42.74 19.50
CA ALA A 502 8.62 -42.02 18.55
C ALA A 502 8.15 -40.57 18.35
N VAL A 503 6.85 -40.36 18.20
CA VAL A 503 6.20 -39.04 18.11
C VAL A 503 6.53 -38.19 19.34
N LEU A 504 6.38 -38.72 20.55
CA LEU A 504 6.67 -37.99 21.79
C LEU A 504 8.16 -37.61 21.93
N LYS A 505 9.07 -38.48 21.47
CA LYS A 505 10.51 -38.25 21.48
C LYS A 505 10.95 -37.20 20.46
N PHE A 506 10.41 -37.22 19.24
CA PHE A 506 10.86 -36.37 18.13
C PHE A 506 10.03 -35.09 17.91
N ARG A 507 8.92 -34.88 18.64
CA ARG A 507 8.05 -33.69 18.48
C ARG A 507 8.79 -32.35 18.62
N VAL A 508 9.72 -32.24 19.56
CA VAL A 508 10.44 -30.98 19.83
C VAL A 508 11.51 -30.71 18.75
N PRO A 509 12.40 -31.67 18.41
CA PRO A 509 13.33 -31.51 17.29
C PRO A 509 12.64 -31.19 15.95
N LEU A 510 11.54 -31.88 15.64
CA LEU A 510 10.83 -31.74 14.37
C LEU A 510 10.16 -30.37 14.25
N ARG A 511 9.59 -29.85 15.36
CA ARG A 511 9.05 -28.48 15.44
C ARG A 511 10.14 -27.43 15.24
N ARG A 512 11.30 -27.59 15.89
CA ARG A 512 12.47 -26.69 15.71
C ARG A 512 13.07 -26.74 14.30
N TRP A 513 13.01 -27.89 13.63
CA TRP A 513 13.45 -28.02 12.23
C TRP A 513 12.50 -27.30 11.28
N LEU A 514 11.18 -27.41 11.53
CA LEU A 514 10.15 -26.69 10.80
C LEU A 514 10.31 -25.17 10.96
N ASP A 515 10.51 -24.69 12.20
CA ASP A 515 10.78 -23.28 12.51
C ASP A 515 12.02 -22.77 11.72
N ARG A 516 13.09 -23.57 11.66
CA ARG A 516 14.32 -23.22 10.92
C ARG A 516 14.12 -23.16 9.40
N ARG A 517 13.27 -24.02 8.82
CA ARG A 517 13.03 -24.12 7.37
C ARG A 517 12.13 -23.00 6.83
N PHE A 518 11.23 -22.45 7.64
CA PHE A 518 10.25 -21.45 7.19
C PHE A 518 10.65 -19.99 7.43
N PHE A 519 11.58 -19.70 8.35
CA PHE A 519 11.83 -18.32 8.82
C PHE A 519 13.19 -17.69 8.45
N ARG A 520 14.13 -18.39 7.81
CA ARG A 520 15.51 -17.86 7.61
C ARG A 520 15.73 -16.84 6.47
N GLU A 521 15.08 -16.94 5.30
CA GLU A 521 15.37 -15.99 4.20
C GLU A 521 14.67 -14.62 4.34
N ASN A 522 13.32 -14.55 4.32
CA ASN A 522 12.64 -13.24 4.21
C ASN A 522 12.66 -12.38 5.48
N TYR A 523 12.76 -12.96 6.68
CA TYR A 523 12.87 -12.14 7.91
C TYR A 523 14.24 -11.43 7.94
N ARG A 524 15.26 -12.08 7.37
CA ARG A 524 16.58 -11.49 7.17
C ARG A 524 16.55 -10.43 6.07
N GLN A 525 15.87 -10.66 4.95
CA GLN A 525 15.77 -9.69 3.84
C GLN A 525 15.14 -8.36 4.26
N GLU A 526 14.00 -8.39 4.97
CA GLU A 526 13.29 -7.18 5.41
C GLU A 526 14.05 -6.47 6.55
N GLN A 527 14.62 -7.21 7.51
CA GLN A 527 15.48 -6.62 8.54
C GLN A 527 16.78 -6.05 7.97
N ILE A 528 17.42 -6.71 6.99
CA ILE A 528 18.61 -6.20 6.32
C ILE A 528 18.27 -4.86 5.67
N LEU A 529 17.22 -4.79 4.84
CA LEU A 529 16.81 -3.56 4.17
C LEU A 529 16.39 -2.44 5.14
N LEU A 530 15.65 -2.77 6.21
CA LEU A 530 15.27 -1.79 7.23
C LEU A 530 16.49 -1.29 8.03
N SER A 531 17.42 -2.18 8.39
CA SER A 531 18.68 -1.79 9.04
C SER A 531 19.59 -0.97 8.13
N LEU A 532 19.54 -1.20 6.82
CA LEU A 532 20.26 -0.41 5.82
C LEU A 532 19.70 0.98 5.67
N ILE A 533 18.38 1.17 5.74
CA ILE A 533 17.79 2.51 5.68
C ILE A 533 18.37 3.38 6.81
N ASP A 534 18.52 2.83 8.02
CA ASP A 534 19.17 3.54 9.14
C ASP A 534 20.69 3.72 8.96
N SER A 535 21.36 2.74 8.34
CA SER A 535 22.81 2.78 8.13
C SER A 535 23.23 3.72 6.99
N VAL A 536 22.43 3.82 5.93
CA VAL A 536 22.71 4.67 4.75
C VAL A 536 22.79 6.15 5.14
N GLN A 537 22.01 6.59 6.13
CA GLN A 537 22.05 7.97 6.65
C GLN A 537 23.37 8.32 7.34
N LYS A 538 24.15 7.32 7.77
CA LYS A 538 25.44 7.50 8.46
C LYS A 538 26.63 7.53 7.49
N LEU A 539 26.40 7.33 6.19
CA LEU A 539 27.46 7.26 5.18
C LEU A 539 27.71 8.64 4.55
N HIS A 540 28.99 8.97 4.37
CA HIS A 540 29.42 10.28 3.86
C HIS A 540 30.13 10.21 2.49
N SER A 541 30.17 9.02 1.88
CA SER A 541 30.93 8.74 0.64
C SER A 541 30.08 7.97 -0.38
N LEU A 542 30.05 8.45 -1.63
CA LEU A 542 29.31 7.82 -2.73
C LEU A 542 29.79 6.38 -3.03
N PRO A 543 31.11 6.09 -3.17
CA PRO A 543 31.62 4.73 -3.34
C PRO A 543 31.26 3.78 -2.19
N GLU A 544 31.42 4.24 -0.95
CA GLU A 544 31.17 3.42 0.25
C GLU A 544 29.68 3.07 0.39
N MET A 545 28.81 4.02 0.09
CA MET A 545 27.37 3.80 0.00
C MET A 545 27.01 2.81 -1.12
N ALA A 546 27.62 2.93 -2.30
CA ALA A 546 27.39 2.03 -3.41
C ALA A 546 27.77 0.58 -3.05
N GLU A 547 28.91 0.39 -2.38
CA GLU A 547 29.42 -0.92 -1.98
C GLU A 547 28.57 -1.55 -0.87
N THR A 548 28.25 -0.78 0.17
CA THR A 548 27.45 -1.26 1.31
C THR A 548 26.03 -1.65 0.89
N VAL A 549 25.39 -0.78 0.11
CA VAL A 549 24.04 -1.03 -0.40
C VAL A 549 24.07 -2.14 -1.45
N GLY A 550 25.05 -2.12 -2.35
CA GLY A 550 25.24 -3.13 -3.39
C GLY A 550 25.39 -4.54 -2.83
N ALA A 551 26.33 -4.73 -1.90
CA ALA A 551 26.57 -6.02 -1.23
C ALA A 551 25.33 -6.52 -0.48
N SER A 552 24.57 -5.61 0.12
CA SER A 552 23.37 -5.97 0.87
C SER A 552 22.19 -6.34 -0.02
N ILE A 553 21.99 -5.63 -1.13
CA ILE A 553 20.98 -6.00 -2.14
C ILE A 553 21.36 -7.34 -2.77
N GLU A 554 22.65 -7.58 -3.04
CA GLU A 554 23.14 -8.87 -3.55
C GLU A 554 22.89 -10.01 -2.56
N ALA A 555 23.18 -9.80 -1.28
CA ALA A 555 22.92 -10.78 -0.21
C ALA A 555 21.41 -11.00 0.04
N ALA A 556 20.58 -9.98 -0.14
CA ALA A 556 19.14 -10.09 0.08
C ALA A 556 18.40 -10.73 -1.11
N PHE A 557 18.72 -10.35 -2.34
CA PHE A 557 17.92 -10.72 -3.52
C PHE A 557 18.59 -11.69 -4.48
N HIS A 558 19.90 -11.94 -4.35
CA HIS A 558 20.70 -12.76 -5.26
C HIS A 558 20.36 -12.53 -6.74
N PRO A 559 20.44 -11.27 -7.22
CA PRO A 559 20.18 -10.97 -8.62
C PRO A 559 21.25 -11.61 -9.52
N GLU A 560 20.88 -11.95 -10.75
CA GLU A 560 21.85 -12.37 -11.77
C GLU A 560 22.86 -11.26 -12.06
N ARG A 561 22.40 -10.01 -12.03
CA ARG A 561 23.21 -8.79 -12.15
C ARG A 561 22.68 -7.67 -11.28
N LEU A 562 23.57 -6.86 -10.74
CA LEU A 562 23.24 -5.63 -10.00
C LEU A 562 24.21 -4.53 -10.42
N VAL A 563 23.69 -3.37 -10.81
CA VAL A 563 24.49 -2.19 -11.14
C VAL A 563 23.90 -0.97 -10.45
N ILE A 564 24.71 -0.21 -9.72
CA ILE A 564 24.32 1.08 -9.13
C ILE A 564 25.05 2.17 -9.92
N LEU A 565 24.27 3.09 -10.50
CA LEU A 565 24.75 4.19 -11.32
C LEU A 565 24.50 5.51 -10.59
N PHE A 566 25.50 6.41 -10.58
CA PHE A 566 25.32 7.79 -10.11
C PHE A 566 25.59 8.78 -11.23
N ARG A 567 25.00 9.98 -11.11
CA ARG A 567 25.25 11.09 -12.02
C ARG A 567 26.65 11.65 -11.81
N ALA A 568 27.45 11.74 -12.86
CA ALA A 568 28.79 12.34 -12.78
C ALA A 568 28.70 13.87 -12.88
N GLY A 569 29.23 14.61 -11.90
CA GLY A 569 29.03 16.06 -11.75
C GLY A 569 29.53 16.98 -12.89
N ARG A 570 30.28 16.46 -13.87
CA ARG A 570 30.72 17.23 -15.07
C ARG A 570 30.32 16.61 -16.41
N ASP A 571 29.99 15.32 -16.43
CA ASP A 571 29.69 14.58 -17.65
C ASP A 571 28.18 14.33 -17.73
N ARG A 572 27.57 14.47 -18.91
CA ARG A 572 26.12 14.21 -19.13
C ARG A 572 25.78 12.72 -19.12
N PHE A 573 26.37 11.96 -18.21
CA PHE A 573 26.27 10.51 -18.12
C PHE A 573 26.15 10.04 -16.68
N PHE A 574 25.37 8.96 -16.51
CA PHE A 574 25.38 8.13 -15.32
C PHE A 574 26.47 7.06 -15.45
N ILE A 575 27.31 6.94 -14.43
CA ILE A 575 28.49 6.06 -14.40
C ILE A 575 28.31 5.00 -13.30
N PRO A 576 28.72 3.74 -13.52
CA PRO A 576 28.65 2.70 -12.50
C PRO A 576 29.59 2.98 -11.33
N ALA A 577 29.02 2.96 -10.12
CA ALA A 577 29.74 2.99 -8.86
C ALA A 577 29.79 1.62 -8.16
N PHE A 578 28.87 0.72 -8.49
CA PHE A 578 28.90 -0.67 -8.04
C PHE A 578 28.41 -1.60 -9.16
N SER A 579 29.03 -2.76 -9.31
CA SER A 579 28.62 -3.79 -10.28
C SER A 579 28.91 -5.19 -9.75
N ALA A 580 27.88 -6.03 -9.69
CA ALA A 580 27.97 -7.46 -9.42
C ALA A 580 27.39 -8.25 -10.60
N GLY A 581 28.13 -9.25 -11.10
CA GLY A 581 27.73 -10.07 -12.26
C GLY A 581 28.28 -9.63 -13.63
N GLY A 582 29.34 -8.82 -13.64
CA GLY A 582 30.15 -8.48 -14.82
C GLY A 582 30.16 -6.97 -15.17
N THR A 583 31.33 -6.45 -15.51
CA THR A 583 31.56 -5.03 -15.84
C THR A 583 31.30 -4.76 -17.32
N GLY A 584 30.04 -4.51 -17.68
CA GLY A 584 29.76 -3.76 -18.91
C GLY A 584 29.99 -2.28 -18.64
N ASP A 585 30.66 -1.55 -19.54
CA ASP A 585 30.81 -0.08 -19.51
C ASP A 585 29.43 0.57 -19.76
N LEU A 586 28.51 0.39 -18.82
CA LEU A 586 27.12 0.78 -18.91
C LEU A 586 27.01 2.25 -18.51
N ARG A 587 26.99 3.11 -19.53
CA ARG A 587 26.74 4.55 -19.37
C ARG A 587 25.38 4.91 -19.94
N ILE A 588 24.57 5.61 -19.15
CA ILE A 588 23.27 6.15 -19.57
C ILE A 588 23.42 7.65 -19.72
N ARG A 589 22.97 8.21 -20.86
CA ARG A 589 23.00 9.66 -21.08
C ARG A 589 21.92 10.35 -20.25
N ASP A 590 22.21 11.54 -19.74
CA ASP A 590 21.27 12.36 -18.97
C ASP A 590 19.95 12.63 -19.71
N ASN A 591 19.96 12.67 -21.04
CA ASN A 591 18.78 12.90 -21.87
C ASN A 591 18.12 11.61 -22.39
N SER A 592 18.37 10.45 -21.76
CA SER A 592 17.72 9.21 -22.20
C SER A 592 16.20 9.30 -22.01
N PRO A 593 15.40 8.77 -22.94
CA PRO A 593 13.94 8.72 -22.79
C PRO A 593 13.51 8.00 -21.50
N LEU A 594 14.27 6.99 -21.07
CA LEU A 594 14.04 6.27 -19.81
C LEU A 594 14.08 7.20 -18.59
N LEU A 595 15.05 8.12 -18.51
CA LEU A 595 15.18 9.05 -17.38
C LEU A 595 14.02 10.05 -17.35
N ALA A 596 13.66 10.63 -18.49
CA ALA A 596 12.53 11.58 -18.58
C ALA A 596 11.20 10.94 -18.13
N MET A 597 11.04 9.63 -18.36
CA MET A 597 9.86 8.89 -17.89
C MET A 597 9.91 8.60 -16.38
N LEU A 598 11.08 8.24 -15.85
CA LEU A 598 11.30 7.97 -14.43
C LEU A 598 11.28 9.25 -13.58
N GLU A 599 11.52 10.43 -14.16
CA GLU A 599 11.38 11.71 -13.46
C GLU A 599 9.93 12.01 -13.04
N SER A 600 8.96 11.42 -13.73
CA SER A 600 7.53 11.55 -13.42
C SER A 600 7.00 10.53 -12.41
N ASP A 601 7.76 9.46 -12.13
CA ASP A 601 7.33 8.37 -11.26
C ASP A 601 8.50 7.74 -10.49
N THR A 602 8.43 7.81 -9.16
CA THR A 602 9.47 7.36 -8.23
C THR A 602 9.38 5.87 -7.86
N GLU A 603 8.42 5.11 -8.41
CA GLU A 603 8.30 3.68 -8.12
C GLU A 603 9.35 2.82 -8.87
N ALA A 604 9.82 1.73 -8.23
CA ALA A 604 10.60 0.70 -8.90
C ALA A 604 9.76 -0.08 -9.91
N ARG A 605 10.21 -0.12 -11.17
CA ARG A 605 9.46 -0.69 -12.30
C ARG A 605 10.21 -1.82 -12.98
N GLN A 606 9.44 -2.75 -13.54
CA GLN A 606 9.96 -3.74 -14.48
C GLN A 606 10.11 -3.09 -15.85
N LEU A 607 11.22 -3.34 -16.54
CA LEU A 607 11.48 -2.76 -17.86
C LEU A 607 10.35 -3.06 -18.86
N ALA A 608 9.81 -4.28 -18.85
CA ALA A 608 8.71 -4.68 -19.72
C ALA A 608 7.40 -3.91 -19.47
N SER A 609 7.23 -3.28 -18.30
CA SER A 609 6.02 -2.54 -17.92
C SER A 609 6.05 -1.06 -18.30
N ILE A 610 7.19 -0.55 -18.77
CA ILE A 610 7.38 0.86 -19.09
C ILE A 610 7.01 1.10 -20.57
N GLN A 611 5.88 1.76 -20.82
CA GLN A 611 5.38 2.04 -22.18
C GLN A 611 6.08 3.26 -22.79
N GLY A 612 6.75 3.10 -23.94
CA GLY A 612 7.37 4.21 -24.67
C GLY A 612 8.90 4.22 -24.69
N ILE A 613 9.56 3.21 -24.12
CA ILE A 613 11.01 3.02 -24.27
C ILE A 613 11.33 2.67 -25.73
N PRO A 614 12.34 3.31 -26.37
CA PRO A 614 12.79 2.93 -27.69
C PRO A 614 13.17 1.44 -27.77
N PRO A 615 12.77 0.70 -28.82
CA PRO A 615 13.05 -0.74 -28.96
C PRO A 615 14.55 -1.10 -28.92
N GLU A 616 15.43 -0.15 -29.25
CA GLU A 616 16.88 -0.32 -29.19
C GLU A 616 17.42 -0.31 -27.75
N GLU A 617 16.91 0.58 -26.89
CA GLU A 617 17.27 0.60 -25.48
C GLU A 617 16.75 -0.64 -24.76
N LEU A 618 15.52 -1.06 -25.04
CA LEU A 618 14.94 -2.26 -24.43
C LEU A 618 15.76 -3.52 -24.77
N ARG A 619 16.20 -3.65 -26.04
CA ARG A 619 17.09 -4.74 -26.47
C ARG A 619 18.46 -4.69 -25.79
N ARG A 620 18.99 -3.49 -25.54
CA ARG A 620 20.27 -3.30 -24.84
C ARG A 620 20.17 -3.72 -23.37
N PHE A 621 19.09 -3.36 -22.67
CA PHE A 621 18.85 -3.79 -21.29
C PHE A 621 18.60 -5.30 -21.19
N ASP A 622 17.86 -5.89 -22.13
CA ASP A 622 17.60 -7.33 -22.19
C ASP A 622 18.89 -8.14 -22.49
N ALA A 623 19.74 -7.65 -23.40
CA ALA A 623 21.07 -8.23 -23.66
C ALA A 623 22.00 -8.12 -22.43
N LEU A 624 21.79 -7.10 -21.59
CA LEU A 624 22.47 -6.93 -20.32
C LEU A 624 21.79 -7.70 -19.17
N GLY A 625 20.68 -8.41 -19.42
CA GLY A 625 19.97 -9.20 -18.41
C GLY A 625 19.33 -8.37 -17.29
N ILE A 626 19.05 -7.08 -17.53
CA ILE A 626 18.40 -6.19 -16.55
C ILE A 626 16.87 -6.32 -16.67
N ASP A 627 16.20 -6.50 -15.54
CA ASP A 627 14.75 -6.76 -15.45
C ASP A 627 14.00 -5.64 -14.72
N VAL A 628 14.62 -5.06 -13.67
CA VAL A 628 14.02 -4.02 -12.81
C VAL A 628 14.92 -2.79 -12.75
N VAL A 629 14.30 -1.62 -12.80
CA VAL A 629 14.94 -0.31 -12.63
C VAL A 629 14.33 0.39 -11.43
N VAL A 630 15.20 0.91 -10.55
CA VAL A 630 14.81 1.67 -9.36
C VAL A 630 15.40 3.07 -9.47
N PRO A 631 14.59 4.13 -9.57
CA PRO A 631 15.09 5.49 -9.58
C PRO A 631 15.51 5.93 -8.19
N MET A 632 16.71 6.54 -8.07
CA MET A 632 17.09 7.32 -6.89
C MET A 632 16.61 8.74 -7.08
N ALA A 633 15.30 8.94 -6.88
CA ALA A 633 14.65 10.23 -7.08
C ALA A 633 14.66 11.06 -5.78
N SER A 634 15.05 12.32 -5.91
CA SER A 634 15.00 13.29 -4.81
C SER A 634 13.61 13.89 -4.62
N PRO A 635 13.22 14.24 -3.38
CA PRO A 635 12.03 15.07 -3.11
C PRO A 635 12.01 16.42 -3.84
N ALA A 636 13.18 16.96 -4.22
CA ALA A 636 13.35 18.23 -4.93
C ALA A 636 13.10 18.12 -6.46
N GLY A 637 12.89 16.90 -6.98
CA GLY A 637 12.77 16.61 -8.40
C GLY A 637 14.13 16.42 -9.06
N GLY A 638 14.31 15.27 -9.72
CA GLY A 638 15.57 14.88 -10.37
C GLY A 638 16.07 13.51 -9.91
N ILE A 639 16.72 12.80 -10.83
CA ILE A 639 17.28 11.46 -10.58
C ILE A 639 18.76 11.61 -10.25
N ALA A 640 19.13 11.34 -8.99
CA ALA A 640 20.53 11.35 -8.54
C ALA A 640 21.30 10.11 -9.02
N GLY A 641 20.58 9.01 -9.27
CA GLY A 641 21.15 7.75 -9.71
C GLY A 641 20.09 6.71 -10.10
N LEU A 642 20.55 5.55 -10.58
CA LEU A 642 19.70 4.39 -10.88
C LEU A 642 20.26 3.12 -10.23
N ILE A 643 19.38 2.25 -9.73
CA ILE A 643 19.72 0.87 -9.36
C ILE A 643 19.10 -0.05 -10.40
N LEU A 644 19.94 -0.83 -11.08
CA LEU A 644 19.57 -1.76 -12.12
C LEU A 644 19.73 -3.19 -11.62
N LEU A 645 18.65 -3.96 -11.68
CA LEU A 645 18.55 -5.30 -11.13
C LEU A 645 18.20 -6.28 -12.25
N GLY A 646 19.01 -7.31 -12.42
CA GLY A 646 18.69 -8.47 -13.25
C GLY A 646 17.71 -9.41 -12.56
N ARG A 647 17.30 -10.48 -13.26
CA ARG A 647 16.36 -11.48 -12.72
C ARG A 647 16.93 -12.11 -11.44
N LYS A 648 16.06 -12.51 -10.51
CA LYS A 648 16.52 -13.28 -9.34
C LYS A 648 16.94 -14.67 -9.78
N ARG A 649 18.08 -15.17 -9.27
CA ARG A 649 18.57 -16.54 -9.54
C ARG A 649 17.60 -17.65 -9.08
N ALA A 650 16.60 -17.31 -8.26
CA ALA A 650 15.61 -18.23 -7.71
C ALA A 650 14.37 -18.47 -8.60
N ASP A 651 14.38 -18.06 -9.89
CA ASP A 651 13.25 -18.19 -10.84
C ASP A 651 11.93 -17.48 -10.42
N GLU A 652 11.97 -16.62 -9.40
CA GLU A 652 10.81 -15.81 -8.95
C GLU A 652 10.99 -14.31 -9.31
N PRO A 653 9.99 -13.64 -9.90
CA PRO A 653 10.07 -12.20 -10.20
C PRO A 653 10.04 -11.35 -8.91
N TYR A 654 10.58 -10.13 -8.97
CA TYR A 654 10.52 -9.18 -7.86
C TYR A 654 9.08 -8.85 -7.47
N ALA A 655 8.76 -9.03 -6.18
CA ALA A 655 7.44 -8.72 -5.65
C ALA A 655 7.16 -7.21 -5.67
N ARG A 656 5.88 -6.82 -5.57
CA ARG A 656 5.51 -5.40 -5.40
C ARG A 656 6.07 -4.83 -4.10
N GLU A 657 6.13 -5.64 -3.05
CA GLU A 657 6.71 -5.28 -1.76
C GLU A 657 8.22 -5.07 -1.86
N ASP A 658 8.95 -5.98 -2.51
CA ASP A 658 10.39 -5.84 -2.77
C ASP A 658 10.69 -4.53 -3.53
N ARG A 659 9.88 -4.24 -4.56
CA ARG A 659 9.99 -3.02 -5.36
C ARG A 659 9.73 -1.76 -4.55
N ARG A 660 8.78 -1.79 -3.60
CA ARG A 660 8.54 -0.66 -2.69
C ARG A 660 9.69 -0.43 -1.71
N LEU A 661 10.26 -1.50 -1.15
CA LEU A 661 11.42 -1.39 -0.27
C LEU A 661 12.65 -0.87 -1.02
N LEU A 662 12.87 -1.38 -2.23
CA LEU A 662 13.93 -0.90 -3.12
C LEU A 662 13.74 0.57 -3.50
N ALA A 663 12.50 1.00 -3.80
CA ALA A 663 12.19 2.40 -4.08
C ALA A 663 12.44 3.30 -2.85
N ALA A 664 12.03 2.88 -1.66
CA ALA A 664 12.29 3.61 -0.41
C ALA A 664 13.81 3.75 -0.14
N LEU A 665 14.57 2.66 -0.34
CA LEU A 665 16.02 2.68 -0.28
C LEU A 665 16.63 3.64 -1.32
N GLY A 666 16.11 3.63 -2.55
CA GLY A 666 16.53 4.54 -3.62
C GLY A 666 16.29 6.01 -3.27
N SER A 667 15.15 6.35 -2.66
CA SER A 667 14.86 7.71 -2.17
C SER A 667 15.80 8.14 -1.05
N GLN A 668 16.14 7.25 -0.11
CA GLN A 668 17.10 7.56 0.97
C GLN A 668 18.52 7.77 0.42
N MET A 669 18.94 6.92 -0.52
CA MET A 669 20.22 7.12 -1.21
C MET A 669 20.25 8.44 -1.99
N ALA A 670 19.15 8.84 -2.63
CA ALA A 670 19.06 10.12 -3.33
C ALA A 670 19.31 11.31 -2.39
N MET A 671 18.72 11.28 -1.19
CA MET A 671 18.89 12.31 -0.16
C MET A 671 20.35 12.41 0.32
N VAL A 672 21.02 11.26 0.51
CA VAL A 672 22.45 11.23 0.88
C VAL A 672 23.33 11.72 -0.26
N CYS A 673 23.02 11.36 -1.51
CA CYS A 673 23.74 11.86 -2.70
C CYS A 673 23.66 13.38 -2.81
N GLU A 674 22.48 13.96 -2.58
CA GLU A 674 22.32 15.42 -2.54
C GLU A 674 23.11 16.05 -1.42
N ASN A 675 23.11 15.44 -0.22
CA ASN A 675 23.86 15.96 0.90
C ASN A 675 25.39 15.94 0.64
N ILE A 676 25.90 14.84 0.07
CA ILE A 676 27.31 14.74 -0.34
C ILE A 676 27.62 15.77 -1.44
N SER A 677 26.74 15.93 -2.43
CA SER A 677 26.91 16.93 -3.50
C SER A 677 26.91 18.36 -2.94
N LEU A 678 26.05 18.66 -1.95
CA LEU A 678 26.00 19.95 -1.27
C LEU A 678 27.27 20.21 -0.47
N HIS A 679 27.77 19.22 0.28
CA HIS A 679 29.03 19.31 1.00
C HIS A 679 30.23 19.50 0.06
N GLN A 680 30.27 18.79 -1.08
CA GLN A 680 31.28 18.97 -2.10
C GLN A 680 31.21 20.38 -2.71
N MET A 681 30.02 20.88 -3.03
CA MET A 681 29.83 22.26 -3.51
C MET A 681 30.31 23.30 -2.49
N LEU A 682 30.00 23.13 -1.20
CA LEU A 682 30.49 24.01 -0.13
C LEU A 682 32.01 23.95 0.01
N THR A 683 32.58 22.75 -0.09
CA THR A 683 34.04 22.54 0.01
C THR A 683 34.75 23.13 -1.20
N ASP A 684 34.24 22.92 -2.41
CA ASP A 684 34.75 23.50 -3.64
C ASP A 684 34.60 25.03 -3.65
N GLN A 685 33.50 25.56 -3.09
CA GLN A 685 33.33 26.99 -2.91
C GLN A 685 34.34 27.56 -1.90
N HIS A 686 34.61 26.87 -0.79
CA HIS A 686 35.67 27.25 0.15
C HIS A 686 37.06 27.18 -0.50
N LYS A 687 37.36 26.13 -1.26
CA LYS A 687 38.64 25.96 -1.94
C LYS A 687 38.83 26.99 -3.06
N ALA A 688 37.78 27.31 -3.82
CA ALA A 688 37.78 28.39 -4.80
C ALA A 688 37.96 29.76 -4.11
N THR A 689 37.38 29.96 -2.93
CA THR A 689 37.57 31.19 -2.14
C THR A 689 39.00 31.27 -1.60
N GLU A 690 39.61 30.16 -1.20
CA GLU A 690 41.02 30.10 -0.76
C GLU A 690 42.02 30.26 -1.92
N ASP A 691 41.75 29.68 -3.09
CA ASP A 691 42.56 29.88 -4.29
C ASP A 691 42.45 31.32 -4.82
N VAL A 692 41.26 31.92 -4.74
CA VAL A 692 41.05 33.33 -5.03
C VAL A 692 41.74 34.21 -3.98
N ARG A 693 41.70 33.86 -2.69
CA ARG A 693 42.44 34.53 -1.61
C ARG A 693 43.95 34.54 -1.90
N ALA A 694 44.52 33.38 -2.24
CA ALA A 694 45.95 33.23 -2.54
C ALA A 694 46.36 34.03 -3.79
N ARG A 695 45.50 34.08 -4.82
CA ARG A 695 45.75 34.86 -6.05
C ARG A 695 45.61 36.38 -5.82
N LEU A 696 44.66 36.81 -4.98
CA LEU A 696 44.43 38.22 -4.68
C LEU A 696 45.51 38.79 -3.75
N GLU A 697 46.00 38.00 -2.78
CA GLU A 697 47.16 38.35 -1.95
C GLU A 697 48.44 38.47 -2.80
N ALA A 698 48.64 37.59 -3.78
CA ALA A 698 49.75 37.66 -4.73
C ALA A 698 49.64 38.83 -5.74
N ALA A 699 48.44 39.28 -6.05
CA ALA A 699 48.17 40.35 -7.03
C ALA A 699 48.14 41.76 -6.42
N GLY A 700 48.30 41.92 -5.10
CA GLY A 700 48.32 43.22 -4.43
C GLY A 700 46.99 43.98 -4.49
N VAL A 701 45.87 43.27 -4.58
CA VAL A 701 44.53 43.88 -4.62
C VAL A 701 44.19 44.41 -3.24
N ASP A 702 43.94 45.71 -3.15
CA ASP A 702 43.48 46.39 -1.94
C ASP A 702 42.11 45.83 -1.58
N ALA A 703 42.05 44.98 -0.57
CA ALA A 703 40.85 44.25 -0.16
C ALA A 703 40.68 44.36 1.36
N PHE A 704 39.52 43.97 1.89
CA PHE A 704 39.23 44.12 3.32
C PHE A 704 38.76 42.81 3.94
N ARG A 705 38.94 42.70 5.26
CA ARG A 705 38.47 41.57 6.07
C ARG A 705 37.28 42.01 6.89
N GLU A 706 36.27 41.15 7.04
CA GLU A 706 35.10 41.35 7.90
C GLU A 706 35.17 40.43 9.11
N CYS A 707 34.87 40.93 10.31
CA CYS A 707 34.70 40.05 11.46
C CYS A 707 33.44 39.21 11.27
N PRO A 708 33.50 37.86 11.35
CA PRO A 708 32.32 37.00 11.20
C PRO A 708 31.29 37.17 12.32
N ARG A 709 31.67 37.79 13.44
CA ARG A 709 30.79 37.97 14.62
C ARG A 709 30.16 39.36 14.68
N CYS A 710 30.96 40.43 14.66
CA CYS A 710 30.44 41.80 14.77
C CYS A 710 30.22 42.50 13.42
N GLY A 711 30.64 41.88 12.30
CA GLY A 711 30.50 42.41 10.94
C GLY A 711 31.41 43.60 10.62
N ARG A 712 32.23 44.10 11.55
CA ARG A 712 33.11 45.25 11.30
C ARG A 712 34.14 44.93 10.22
N CYS A 713 34.36 45.89 9.34
CA CYS A 713 35.32 45.81 8.25
C CYS A 713 36.67 46.39 8.69
N TYR A 714 37.73 45.64 8.41
CA TYR A 714 39.11 45.96 8.78
C TYR A 714 40.02 45.81 7.57
N ASP A 715 41.17 46.47 7.65
CA ASP A 715 42.21 46.38 6.63
C ASP A 715 42.87 44.99 6.70
N LEU A 716 43.55 44.55 5.64
CA LEU A 716 44.17 43.21 5.57
C LEU A 716 45.19 42.91 6.69
N LYS A 717 45.75 43.95 7.33
CA LYS A 717 46.74 43.82 8.41
C LYS A 717 46.14 43.40 9.75
N THR A 718 44.82 43.49 9.92
CA THR A 718 44.16 43.13 11.17
C THR A 718 44.01 41.61 11.28
N THR A 719 44.77 41.00 12.20
CA THR A 719 44.73 39.55 12.45
C THR A 719 43.62 39.14 13.42
N HIS A 720 43.24 40.02 14.34
CA HIS A 720 42.17 39.77 15.31
C HIS A 720 41.28 41.00 15.42
N CYS A 721 39.97 40.78 15.49
CA CYS A 721 38.97 41.81 15.70
C CYS A 721 39.15 42.46 17.08
N PRO A 722 39.42 43.78 17.18
CA PRO A 722 39.58 44.47 18.47
C PRO A 722 38.31 44.50 19.34
N HIS A 723 37.14 44.21 18.75
CA HIS A 723 35.86 44.27 19.46
C HIS A 723 35.48 42.94 20.12
N ASP A 724 35.87 41.80 19.53
CA ASP A 724 35.41 40.47 19.98
C ASP A 724 36.46 39.36 19.90
N GLY A 725 37.68 39.67 19.46
CA GLY A 725 38.82 38.75 19.39
C GLY A 725 38.76 37.73 18.24
N LYS A 726 37.72 37.72 17.40
CA LYS A 726 37.63 36.76 16.27
C LYS A 726 38.53 37.19 15.12
N GLU A 727 39.11 36.22 14.41
CA GLU A 727 39.89 36.48 13.20
C GLU A 727 38.98 37.00 12.07
N PRO A 728 39.23 38.20 11.53
CA PRO A 728 38.48 38.74 10.40
C PRO A 728 38.71 37.90 9.13
N VAL A 729 37.63 37.58 8.41
CA VAL A 729 37.64 36.77 7.18
C VAL A 729 37.54 37.64 5.94
N PHE A 730 38.10 37.18 4.83
CA PHE A 730 37.97 37.87 3.55
C PHE A 730 36.52 37.82 3.05
N SER A 731 35.93 38.97 2.70
CA SER A 731 34.51 39.02 2.29
C SER A 731 34.33 39.09 0.78
N LEU A 732 34.73 40.20 0.18
CA LEU A 732 34.55 40.49 -1.24
C LEU A 732 35.87 41.00 -1.82
N PRO A 733 36.17 40.69 -3.10
CA PRO A 733 37.39 41.13 -3.76
C PRO A 733 37.29 42.60 -4.24
N ILE A 734 36.95 43.51 -3.32
CA ILE A 734 36.87 44.95 -3.58
C ILE A 734 37.61 45.73 -2.49
N PRO A 735 38.07 46.96 -2.77
CA PRO A 735 38.67 47.83 -1.77
C PRO A 735 37.70 48.17 -0.65
N ARG A 736 38.26 48.41 0.55
CA ARG A 736 37.48 48.90 1.70
C ARG A 736 36.80 50.24 1.37
N THR A 737 37.40 51.05 0.52
CA THR A 737 36.81 52.29 0.02
C THR A 737 36.40 52.12 -1.43
N VAL A 738 35.10 52.14 -1.69
CA VAL A 738 34.51 52.06 -3.02
C VAL A 738 34.22 53.49 -3.50
N ASP A 739 34.98 53.97 -4.49
CA ASP A 739 34.96 55.38 -4.92
C ASP A 739 35.26 56.32 -3.73
N ARG A 740 34.23 57.01 -3.19
CA ARG A 740 34.35 57.89 -2.01
C ARG A 740 33.80 57.30 -0.71
N TYR A 741 33.37 56.04 -0.74
CA TYR A 741 32.61 55.43 0.34
C TYR A 741 33.41 54.36 1.08
N ARG A 742 33.69 54.58 2.36
CA ARG A 742 34.43 53.60 3.18
C ARG A 742 33.47 52.62 3.85
N LEU A 743 33.62 51.34 3.54
CA LEU A 743 32.87 50.24 4.15
C LEU A 743 33.35 50.04 5.61
N ASP A 744 32.43 50.15 6.56
CA ASP A 744 32.74 50.11 7.98
C ASP A 744 32.17 48.87 8.68
N ARG A 745 30.97 48.41 8.28
CA ARG A 745 30.35 47.22 8.89
C ARG A 745 29.37 46.52 7.95
N LEU A 746 29.45 45.20 7.83
CA LEU A 746 28.43 44.38 7.18
C LEU A 746 27.12 44.43 7.97
N ILE A 747 26.02 44.82 7.33
CA ILE A 747 24.67 44.90 7.92
C ILE A 747 23.69 43.89 7.33
N GLY A 748 24.00 43.29 6.18
CA GLY A 748 23.21 42.19 5.62
C GLY A 748 23.93 41.48 4.47
N LYS A 749 23.70 40.18 4.30
CA LYS A 749 24.30 39.36 3.23
C LYS A 749 23.23 38.47 2.60
N GLY A 750 23.15 38.45 1.27
CA GLY A 750 22.13 37.70 0.53
C GLY A 750 22.64 37.18 -0.83
N GLY A 751 21.78 36.46 -1.56
CA GLY A 751 22.17 35.75 -2.79
C GLY A 751 22.62 36.63 -3.96
N MET A 752 22.32 37.94 -3.94
CA MET A 752 22.70 38.90 -5.00
C MET A 752 23.80 39.87 -4.57
N GLY A 753 24.32 39.78 -3.33
CA GLY A 753 25.30 40.73 -2.82
C GLY A 753 25.33 40.88 -1.31
N ALA A 754 26.08 41.88 -0.85
CA ALA A 754 26.23 42.24 0.56
C ALA A 754 25.93 43.73 0.77
N VAL A 755 25.30 44.06 1.90
CA VAL A 755 24.97 45.43 2.31
C VAL A 755 25.86 45.81 3.46
N TYR A 756 26.57 46.93 3.32
CA TYR A 756 27.47 47.48 4.32
C TYR A 756 26.96 48.83 4.80
N GLU A 757 27.06 49.08 6.08
CA GLU A 757 27.17 50.41 6.62
C GLU A 757 28.51 51.02 6.19
N ALA A 758 28.46 52.24 5.67
CA ALA A 758 29.62 52.95 5.15
C ALA A 758 29.58 54.45 5.50
N GLU A 759 30.74 55.09 5.46
CA GLU A 759 30.87 56.54 5.54
C GLU A 759 31.12 57.14 4.15
N ASP A 760 30.27 58.09 3.74
CA ASP A 760 30.53 58.95 2.59
C ASP A 760 31.61 59.97 3.01
N LEU A 761 32.85 59.77 2.55
CA LEU A 761 33.99 60.56 3.00
C LEU A 761 33.93 62.03 2.51
N SER A 762 33.20 62.29 1.42
CA SER A 762 33.03 63.65 0.89
C SER A 762 31.99 64.44 1.67
N LEU A 763 30.87 63.80 2.01
CA LEU A 763 29.75 64.44 2.72
C LEU A 763 29.75 64.20 4.23
N ARG A 764 30.66 63.37 4.75
CA ARG A 764 30.78 62.95 6.15
C ARG A 764 29.46 62.49 6.76
N ARG A 765 28.75 61.62 6.04
CA ARG A 765 27.48 61.02 6.49
C ARG A 765 27.54 59.49 6.42
N ARG A 766 26.80 58.84 7.31
CA ARG A 766 26.61 57.38 7.27
C ARG A 766 25.57 57.02 6.22
N VAL A 767 25.88 55.99 5.42
CA VAL A 767 25.06 55.47 4.33
C VAL A 767 25.05 53.94 4.39
N ALA A 768 24.08 53.32 3.74
CA ALA A 768 24.12 51.89 3.45
C ALA A 768 24.55 51.69 1.99
N ILE A 769 25.40 50.69 1.72
CA ILE A 769 25.92 50.38 0.39
C ILE A 769 25.68 48.92 0.10
N LYS A 770 24.84 48.67 -0.89
CA LYS A 770 24.61 47.33 -1.42
C LYS A 770 25.59 47.07 -2.56
N VAL A 771 26.51 46.15 -2.33
CA VAL A 771 27.52 45.68 -3.26
C VAL A 771 27.00 44.41 -3.95
N MET A 772 26.85 44.46 -5.27
CA MET A 772 26.27 43.38 -6.09
C MET A 772 27.37 42.67 -6.89
N THR A 773 27.51 41.36 -6.71
CA THR A 773 28.61 40.55 -7.28
C THR A 773 28.11 39.48 -8.26
N GLY A 774 28.98 39.00 -9.15
CA GLY A 774 28.74 37.83 -10.01
C GLY A 774 28.25 38.11 -11.44
N ARG A 775 27.74 37.07 -12.12
CA ARG A 775 27.32 37.03 -13.54
C ARG A 775 26.36 38.14 -14.00
N ALA A 776 25.71 38.83 -13.06
CA ALA A 776 24.80 39.94 -13.33
C ALA A 776 25.51 41.19 -13.93
N VAL A 777 26.84 41.30 -13.77
CA VAL A 777 27.63 42.48 -14.18
C VAL A 777 28.58 42.16 -15.36
N GLU A 778 28.61 40.92 -15.86
CA GLU A 778 29.61 40.41 -16.81
C GLU A 778 29.50 40.94 -18.25
N ASN A 779 28.35 41.48 -18.68
CA ASN A 779 28.16 42.00 -20.04
C ASN A 779 27.72 43.48 -20.04
N ALA A 780 28.20 44.26 -21.00
CA ALA A 780 27.89 45.68 -21.18
C ALA A 780 26.38 45.97 -21.24
N THR A 781 25.60 45.05 -21.84
CA THR A 781 24.13 45.14 -21.90
C THR A 781 23.47 45.04 -20.52
N SER A 782 24.02 44.22 -19.61
CA SER A 782 23.52 44.08 -18.24
C SER A 782 23.88 45.31 -17.40
N ARG A 783 25.11 45.84 -17.55
CA ARG A 783 25.54 47.08 -16.87
C ARG A 783 24.68 48.28 -17.26
N GLN A 784 24.36 48.42 -18.55
CA GLN A 784 23.49 49.50 -19.04
C GLN A 784 22.06 49.40 -18.49
N ARG A 785 21.55 48.16 -18.32
CA ARG A 785 20.23 47.91 -17.74
C ARG A 785 20.18 48.23 -16.24
N ILE A 786 21.13 47.71 -15.46
CA ILE A 786 21.25 48.00 -14.02
C ILE A 786 21.35 49.52 -13.80
N HIS A 787 22.14 50.21 -14.61
CA HIS A 787 22.24 51.67 -14.54
C HIS A 787 20.92 52.38 -14.90
N ARG A 788 20.13 51.87 -15.84
CA ARG A 788 18.79 52.41 -16.18
C ARG A 788 17.79 52.19 -15.03
N GLU A 789 17.80 51.01 -14.41
CA GLU A 789 16.93 50.67 -13.29
C GLU A 789 17.30 51.47 -12.04
N ALA A 790 18.59 51.58 -11.71
CA ALA A 790 19.08 52.40 -10.61
C ALA A 790 18.68 53.88 -10.76
N ARG A 791 18.76 54.43 -11.99
CA ARG A 791 18.27 55.79 -12.28
C ARG A 791 16.76 55.94 -12.13
N ALA A 792 15.97 54.90 -12.42
CA ALA A 792 14.53 54.93 -12.20
C ALA A 792 14.23 54.98 -10.70
N VAL A 793 14.88 54.12 -9.91
CA VAL A 793 14.71 54.07 -8.45
C VAL A 793 15.19 55.36 -7.78
N ALA A 794 16.30 55.96 -8.23
CA ALA A 794 16.80 57.23 -7.69
C ALA A 794 15.85 58.43 -7.87
N ARG A 795 14.84 58.32 -8.76
CA ARG A 795 13.79 59.35 -8.91
C ARG A 795 12.66 59.21 -7.90
N LEU A 796 12.59 58.09 -7.19
CA LEU A 796 11.60 57.88 -6.14
C LEU A 796 12.00 58.67 -4.90
N ASN A 797 11.23 59.72 -4.60
CA ASN A 797 11.35 60.46 -3.35
C ASN A 797 10.03 60.36 -2.60
N HIS A 798 9.96 59.47 -1.62
CA HIS A 798 8.78 59.26 -0.79
C HIS A 798 9.20 58.86 0.63
N PRO A 799 8.54 59.35 1.70
CA PRO A 799 8.90 59.00 3.07
C PRO A 799 8.91 57.49 3.33
N ASN A 800 8.05 56.72 2.64
CA ASN A 800 7.96 55.26 2.76
C ASN A 800 8.81 54.45 1.78
N ILE A 801 9.70 55.09 1.01
CA ILE A 801 10.64 54.42 0.10
C ILE A 801 12.05 54.77 0.56
N ILE A 802 12.97 53.80 0.53
CA ILE A 802 14.37 54.04 0.85
C ILE A 802 14.99 55.02 -0.15
N ALA A 803 15.60 56.11 0.34
CA ALA A 803 16.23 57.06 -0.56
C ALA A 803 17.51 56.45 -1.15
N THR A 804 17.63 56.51 -2.47
CA THR A 804 18.87 56.15 -3.18
C THR A 804 19.67 57.42 -3.42
N TYR A 805 20.92 57.45 -2.97
CA TYR A 805 21.79 58.62 -3.07
C TYR A 805 22.74 58.57 -4.26
N ASP A 806 23.27 57.39 -4.57
CA ASP A 806 24.24 57.23 -5.65
C ASP A 806 24.24 55.79 -6.19
N PHE A 807 24.75 55.61 -7.40
CA PHE A 807 24.95 54.31 -8.02
C PHE A 807 26.20 54.36 -8.90
N GLY A 808 27.06 53.34 -8.77
CA GLY A 808 28.29 53.30 -9.55
C GLY A 808 28.83 51.89 -9.74
N PHE A 809 30.00 51.83 -10.36
CA PHE A 809 30.76 50.61 -10.57
C PHE A 809 32.17 50.78 -10.02
N ALA A 810 32.66 49.76 -9.32
CA ALA A 810 34.06 49.65 -8.90
C ALA A 810 34.61 48.35 -9.47
N GLY A 811 35.42 48.47 -10.53
CA GLY A 811 35.84 47.31 -11.34
C GLY A 811 34.63 46.59 -11.97
N ASP A 812 34.52 45.30 -11.66
CA ASP A 812 33.46 44.41 -12.15
C ASP A 812 32.27 44.27 -11.17
N VAL A 813 32.22 45.14 -10.17
CA VAL A 813 31.19 45.12 -9.13
C VAL A 813 30.35 46.39 -9.23
N ALA A 814 29.02 46.24 -9.14
CA ALA A 814 28.09 47.36 -9.07
C ALA A 814 27.76 47.67 -7.61
N TYR A 815 27.64 48.94 -7.26
CA TYR A 815 27.23 49.36 -5.91
C TYR A 815 26.10 50.38 -5.95
N LEU A 816 25.18 50.25 -5.00
CA LEU A 816 24.04 51.14 -4.80
C LEU A 816 24.14 51.76 -3.41
N VAL A 817 24.21 53.10 -3.36
CA VAL A 817 24.30 53.87 -2.12
C VAL A 817 22.92 54.35 -1.74
N MET A 818 22.50 54.02 -0.53
CA MET A 818 21.16 54.27 0.00
C MET A 818 21.20 54.87 1.41
N GLU A 819 20.07 55.41 1.83
CA GLU A 819 19.82 55.85 3.20
C GLU A 819 20.10 54.70 4.19
N LEU A 820 20.83 54.99 5.26
CA LEU A 820 21.00 54.05 6.38
C LEU A 820 19.85 54.25 7.37
N VAL A 821 18.92 53.31 7.40
CA VAL A 821 17.75 53.34 8.32
C VAL A 821 18.01 52.43 9.51
N ALA A 822 17.89 52.98 10.71
CA ALA A 822 17.92 52.19 11.94
C ALA A 822 16.50 51.67 12.25
N GLY A 823 16.35 50.36 12.31
CA GLY A 823 15.05 49.75 12.52
C GLY A 823 15.14 48.24 12.37
N GLU A 824 13.99 47.61 12.28
CA GLU A 824 13.87 46.17 12.10
C GLU A 824 13.03 45.83 10.87
N THR A 825 13.21 44.63 10.32
CA THR A 825 12.36 44.17 9.22
C THR A 825 10.96 43.79 9.70
N LEU A 826 9.96 43.94 8.83
CA LEU A 826 8.60 43.47 9.08
C LEU A 826 8.56 41.95 9.35
N ARG A 827 9.47 41.19 8.72
CA ARG A 827 9.69 39.76 9.04
C ARG A 827 10.02 39.53 10.52
N ALA A 828 10.94 40.31 11.07
CA ALA A 828 11.33 40.20 12.47
C ALA A 828 10.16 40.55 13.41
N ALA A 829 9.34 41.54 13.04
CA ALA A 829 8.13 41.87 13.77
C ALA A 829 7.10 40.71 13.75
N ILE A 830 6.84 40.09 12.59
CA ILE A 830 5.95 38.92 12.46
C ILE A 830 6.43 37.75 13.32
N HIS A 831 7.75 37.50 13.39
CA HIS A 831 8.31 36.40 14.18
C HIS A 831 8.15 36.57 15.69
N ARG A 832 7.94 37.79 16.20
CA ARG A 832 7.66 38.02 17.62
C ARG A 832 6.21 37.69 17.99
N GLY A 833 5.34 37.48 17.02
CA GLY A 833 3.93 37.19 17.22
C GLY A 833 3.03 38.04 16.32
N ARG A 834 1.71 37.78 16.42
CA ARG A 834 0.69 38.55 15.67
C ARG A 834 0.77 40.03 16.05
N SER A 835 0.67 40.88 15.04
CA SER A 835 0.63 42.33 15.25
C SER A 835 -0.78 42.74 15.66
N ASP A 836 -0.88 43.72 16.56
CA ASP A 836 -2.16 44.38 16.84
C ASP A 836 -2.76 44.93 15.54
N ALA A 837 -4.07 44.81 15.38
CA ALA A 837 -4.77 45.15 14.15
C ALA A 837 -4.62 46.63 13.78
N ALA A 838 -4.62 47.54 14.75
CA ALA A 838 -4.42 48.96 14.50
C ALA A 838 -2.98 49.26 14.06
N VAL A 839 -2.01 48.55 14.65
CA VAL A 839 -0.59 48.65 14.27
C VAL A 839 -0.37 48.09 12.86
N ALA A 840 -0.94 46.93 12.54
CA ALA A 840 -0.88 46.33 11.22
C ALA A 840 -1.53 47.24 10.16
N ALA A 841 -2.69 47.83 10.46
CA ALA A 841 -3.35 48.80 9.58
C ALA A 841 -2.45 50.00 9.29
N ALA A 842 -1.81 50.58 10.31
CA ALA A 842 -0.90 51.71 10.15
C ALA A 842 0.33 51.38 9.30
N TRP A 843 0.90 50.17 9.46
CA TRP A 843 2.02 49.72 8.63
C TRP A 843 1.63 49.49 7.18
N ILE A 844 0.48 48.83 6.95
CA ILE A 844 -0.01 48.55 5.59
C ILE A 844 -0.44 49.83 4.87
N ASP A 845 -0.98 50.81 5.59
CA ASP A 845 -1.30 52.13 5.07
C ASP A 845 -0.06 52.81 4.46
N GLN A 846 1.02 52.84 5.23
CA GLN A 846 2.31 53.39 4.81
C GLN A 846 2.96 52.57 3.68
N LEU A 847 2.87 51.25 3.74
CA LEU A 847 3.36 50.34 2.69
C LEU A 847 2.67 50.62 1.36
N LEU A 848 1.33 50.66 1.34
CA LEU A 848 0.55 50.94 0.13
C LEU A 848 0.75 52.36 -0.38
N ALA A 849 0.97 53.35 0.51
CA ALA A 849 1.34 54.70 0.10
C ALA A 849 2.68 54.72 -0.66
N GLY A 850 3.70 53.99 -0.16
CA GLY A 850 4.98 53.83 -0.84
C GLY A 850 4.87 53.07 -2.16
N VAL A 851 4.16 51.94 -2.19
CA VAL A 851 3.92 51.15 -3.42
C VAL A 851 3.21 51.99 -4.48
N GLY A 852 2.15 52.72 -4.10
CA GLY A 852 1.44 53.62 -5.02
C GLY A 852 2.30 54.74 -5.58
N ALA A 853 3.19 55.32 -4.76
CA ALA A 853 4.15 56.31 -5.24
C ALA A 853 5.11 55.75 -6.30
N ALA A 854 5.59 54.52 -6.13
CA ALA A 854 6.41 53.83 -7.12
C ALA A 854 5.63 53.52 -8.41
N HIS A 855 4.40 53.02 -8.29
CA HIS A 855 3.53 52.71 -9.42
C HIS A 855 3.22 53.93 -10.29
N ARG A 856 2.96 55.10 -9.68
CA ARG A 856 2.77 56.36 -10.43
C ARG A 856 4.03 56.82 -11.17
N ALA A 857 5.21 56.44 -10.69
CA ALA A 857 6.48 56.66 -11.39
C ALA A 857 6.78 55.58 -12.45
N GLY A 858 5.87 54.62 -12.67
CA GLY A 858 6.02 53.54 -13.64
C GLY A 858 6.95 52.41 -13.16
N ILE A 859 7.20 52.30 -11.86
CA ILE A 859 8.12 51.33 -11.27
C ILE A 859 7.33 50.29 -10.48
N VAL A 860 7.52 49.01 -10.83
CA VAL A 860 6.94 47.85 -10.13
C VAL A 860 8.03 47.20 -9.28
N HIS A 861 7.72 46.81 -8.04
CA HIS A 861 8.70 46.28 -7.09
C HIS A 861 9.11 44.83 -7.40
N ARG A 862 8.15 43.94 -7.70
CA ARG A 862 8.32 42.53 -8.13
C ARG A 862 8.93 41.56 -7.10
N ASP A 863 9.45 42.03 -5.97
CA ASP A 863 9.94 41.18 -4.87
C ASP A 863 9.43 41.67 -3.51
N LEU A 864 8.17 42.08 -3.42
CA LEU A 864 7.66 42.63 -2.17
C LEU A 864 7.42 41.48 -1.16
N LYS A 865 8.04 41.58 0.01
CA LYS A 865 7.99 40.57 1.08
C LYS A 865 8.38 41.21 2.42
N PRO A 866 8.07 40.60 3.57
CA PRO A 866 8.35 41.19 4.88
C PRO A 866 9.83 41.51 5.15
N GLU A 867 10.77 40.82 4.48
CA GLU A 867 12.21 41.11 4.57
C GLU A 867 12.59 42.44 3.91
N ASN A 868 11.82 42.89 2.91
CA ASN A 868 12.07 44.11 2.14
C ASN A 868 11.29 45.33 2.68
N VAL A 869 10.74 45.23 3.89
CA VAL A 869 10.00 46.31 4.56
C VAL A 869 10.63 46.55 5.93
N LEU A 870 11.16 47.74 6.18
CA LEU A 870 11.68 48.14 7.48
C LEU A 870 10.65 48.94 8.27
N ILE A 871 10.64 48.70 9.58
CA ILE A 871 9.95 49.48 10.60
C ILE A 871 11.04 50.28 11.33
N SER A 872 11.01 51.60 11.13
CA SER A 872 11.87 52.58 11.78
C SER A 872 11.04 53.43 12.75
N THR A 873 11.71 54.23 13.57
CA THR A 873 11.05 55.25 14.40
C THR A 873 11.30 56.64 13.81
N THR A 874 10.27 57.48 13.72
CA THR A 874 10.43 58.91 13.37
C THR A 874 11.11 59.65 14.52
N PRO A 875 11.68 60.84 14.28
CA PRO A 875 12.21 61.69 15.35
C PRO A 875 11.18 61.98 16.47
N ASP A 876 9.89 62.03 16.11
CA ASP A 876 8.78 62.26 17.04
C ASP A 876 8.29 60.98 17.74
N GLY A 877 8.96 59.83 17.54
CA GLY A 877 8.68 58.57 18.24
C GLY A 877 7.65 57.64 17.57
N GLY A 878 7.10 58.01 16.41
CA GLY A 878 6.10 57.20 15.68
C GLY A 878 6.72 56.13 14.76
N PRO A 879 6.00 55.04 14.42
CA PRO A 879 6.49 54.03 13.48
C PRO A 879 6.49 54.55 12.04
N LEU A 880 7.62 54.39 11.35
CA LEU A 880 7.82 54.74 9.94
C LEU A 880 8.17 53.49 9.14
N ILE A 881 7.35 53.16 8.13
CA ILE A 881 7.64 52.09 7.19
C ILE A 881 8.55 52.60 6.08
N LYS A 882 9.59 51.84 5.74
CA LYS A 882 10.49 52.09 4.61
C LYS A 882 10.58 50.83 3.74
N ILE A 883 10.19 50.95 2.47
CA ILE A 883 10.32 49.89 1.47
C ILE A 883 11.75 49.88 0.94
N LEU A 884 12.39 48.70 0.99
CA LEU A 884 13.75 48.45 0.52
C LEU A 884 13.74 47.81 -0.88
N ASP A 885 14.88 47.90 -1.58
CA ASP A 885 15.23 47.02 -2.70
C ASP A 885 14.24 46.94 -3.88
N PHE A 886 13.95 48.09 -4.51
CA PHE A 886 13.22 48.15 -5.78
C PHE A 886 14.03 47.53 -6.94
N GLY A 887 13.95 46.21 -7.10
CA GLY A 887 14.09 45.50 -8.38
C GLY A 887 15.36 45.64 -9.23
N VAL A 888 16.38 46.43 -8.85
CA VAL A 888 17.57 46.80 -9.67
C VAL A 888 18.40 45.61 -10.20
N ALA A 889 18.09 44.39 -9.76
CA ALA A 889 18.79 43.16 -10.11
C ALA A 889 17.87 42.04 -10.67
N LYS A 890 16.58 42.29 -10.91
CA LYS A 890 15.64 41.25 -11.41
C LYS A 890 15.26 41.50 -12.87
N THR A 891 15.98 40.78 -13.72
CA THR A 891 15.93 40.73 -15.18
C THR A 891 14.51 40.68 -15.77
N ASP A 892 14.14 41.69 -16.57
CA ASP A 892 13.06 41.58 -17.57
C ASP A 892 13.49 40.71 -18.76
N ALA A 893 13.47 39.38 -18.61
CA ALA A 893 13.56 38.42 -19.71
C ALA A 893 12.79 37.12 -19.35
N PRO A 894 12.15 36.44 -20.32
CA PRO A 894 11.31 35.25 -20.12
C PRO A 894 12.12 33.96 -19.84
N GLU A 895 13.17 34.04 -19.02
CA GLU A 895 14.00 32.92 -18.58
C GLU A 895 13.81 32.61 -17.08
N ALA A 896 12.62 32.91 -16.53
CA ALA A 896 12.26 32.55 -15.16
C ALA A 896 12.27 31.02 -14.91
N SER A 897 12.23 30.21 -15.97
CA SER A 897 12.29 28.74 -15.86
C SER A 897 13.68 28.18 -15.52
N ALA A 898 14.77 28.93 -15.76
CA ALA A 898 16.14 28.40 -15.62
C ALA A 898 16.83 28.75 -14.28
N SER A 899 16.37 29.77 -13.55
CA SER A 899 16.97 30.16 -12.26
C SER A 899 16.29 29.53 -11.03
N ILE A 900 15.05 29.02 -11.21
CA ILE A 900 14.25 28.37 -10.18
C ILE A 900 14.84 26.99 -9.77
N THR A 901 15.65 26.37 -10.63
CA THR A 901 16.16 24.99 -10.47
C THR A 901 17.52 24.89 -9.75
N ARG A 902 18.03 25.97 -9.13
CA ARG A 902 19.25 25.90 -8.32
C ARG A 902 18.94 25.65 -6.83
N PRO A 903 19.33 24.49 -6.26
CA PRO A 903 19.26 24.26 -4.83
C PRO A 903 20.14 25.31 -4.11
N GLY A 904 19.58 26.00 -3.11
CA GLY A 904 20.35 26.92 -2.25
C GLY A 904 19.98 28.40 -2.30
N THR A 905 19.07 28.84 -3.18
CA THR A 905 18.61 30.26 -3.19
C THR A 905 17.33 30.42 -2.36
N VAL A 906 17.50 30.66 -1.06
CA VAL A 906 16.51 31.11 -0.04
C VAL A 906 15.10 30.51 -0.15
N LEU A 907 14.90 29.43 0.61
CA LEU A 907 13.73 28.57 0.78
C LEU A 907 12.38 29.23 1.19
N GLY A 908 12.25 30.56 1.17
CA GLY A 908 11.09 31.28 1.74
C GLY A 908 10.43 32.35 0.85
N SER A 909 11.03 32.79 -0.26
CA SER A 909 10.52 33.97 -0.99
C SER A 909 9.44 33.67 -2.05
N ILE A 910 9.22 32.41 -2.41
CA ILE A 910 8.28 32.01 -3.47
C ILE A 910 6.82 32.24 -3.08
N GLN A 911 6.48 32.14 -1.79
CA GLN A 911 5.08 32.24 -1.35
C GLN A 911 4.49 33.66 -1.46
N TYR A 912 5.33 34.68 -1.69
CA TYR A 912 4.89 36.06 -1.95
C TYR A 912 4.80 36.39 -3.44
N MET A 913 5.36 35.54 -4.33
CA MET A 913 5.32 35.78 -5.77
C MET A 913 3.91 35.57 -6.32
N SER A 914 3.52 36.39 -7.29
CA SER A 914 2.22 36.26 -7.93
C SER A 914 2.20 35.15 -9.00
N PRO A 915 1.02 34.58 -9.33
CA PRO A 915 0.87 33.54 -10.35
C PRO A 915 1.52 33.86 -11.70
N GLU A 916 1.41 35.10 -12.17
CA GLU A 916 2.00 35.55 -13.43
C GLU A 916 3.55 35.56 -13.41
N GLN A 917 4.17 35.72 -12.23
CA GLN A 917 5.63 35.62 -12.08
C GLN A 917 6.12 34.18 -12.26
N PHE A 918 5.32 33.18 -11.86
CA PHE A 918 5.64 31.77 -12.09
C PHE A 918 5.46 31.35 -13.55
N ASN A 919 4.41 31.86 -14.19
CA ASN A 919 4.07 31.51 -15.57
C ASN A 919 4.91 32.27 -16.61
N GLY A 920 5.83 33.16 -16.18
CA GLY A 920 6.61 34.01 -17.07
C GLY A 920 5.76 34.98 -17.89
N ALA A 921 4.53 35.27 -17.43
CA ALA A 921 3.61 36.20 -18.06
C ALA A 921 4.01 37.66 -17.75
N ARG A 922 3.37 38.63 -18.39
CA ARG A 922 3.67 40.05 -18.18
C ARG A 922 3.36 40.46 -16.73
N VAL A 923 4.39 40.86 -16.00
CA VAL A 923 4.30 41.36 -14.61
C VAL A 923 4.02 42.86 -14.64
N ASP A 924 2.96 43.30 -13.95
CA ASP A 924 2.59 44.71 -13.82
C ASP A 924 2.40 45.13 -12.34
N ALA A 925 1.91 46.34 -12.11
CA ALA A 925 1.69 46.89 -10.76
C ALA A 925 0.81 46.00 -9.86
N ARG A 926 -0.10 45.19 -10.44
CA ARG A 926 -1.01 44.32 -9.70
C ARG A 926 -0.31 43.08 -9.12
N SER A 927 0.91 42.76 -9.56
CA SER A 927 1.75 41.74 -8.95
C SER A 927 2.23 42.14 -7.55
N ASP A 928 2.52 43.44 -7.34
CA ASP A 928 2.86 43.95 -6.01
C ASP A 928 1.65 43.91 -5.08
N LEU A 929 0.43 44.14 -5.59
CA LEU A 929 -0.81 44.08 -4.80
C LEU A 929 -1.12 42.65 -4.32
N PHE A 930 -0.79 41.64 -5.12
CA PHE A 930 -0.83 40.24 -4.68
C PHE A 930 0.12 40.02 -3.51
N SER A 931 1.37 40.48 -3.65
CA SER A 931 2.40 40.36 -2.61
C SER A 931 1.98 41.06 -1.31
N VAL A 932 1.39 42.27 -1.41
CA VAL A 932 0.81 42.98 -0.24
C VAL A 932 -0.30 42.15 0.40
N GLY A 933 -1.18 41.52 -0.39
CA GLY A 933 -2.24 40.65 0.14
C GLY A 933 -1.70 39.50 0.98
N VAL A 934 -0.58 38.89 0.56
CA VAL A 934 0.10 37.82 1.32
C VAL A 934 0.67 38.37 2.63
N ILE A 935 1.31 39.55 2.59
CA ILE A 935 1.84 40.23 3.78
C ILE A 935 0.73 40.57 4.78
N VAL A 936 -0.41 41.09 4.31
CA VAL A 936 -1.56 41.42 5.17
C VAL A 936 -2.11 40.16 5.83
N TYR A 937 -2.31 39.08 5.07
CA TYR A 937 -2.80 37.82 5.62
C TYR A 937 -1.87 37.29 6.73
N GLU A 938 -0.56 37.31 6.49
CA GLU A 938 0.42 36.82 7.44
C GLU A 938 0.55 37.69 8.69
N LEU A 939 0.49 39.02 8.55
CA LEU A 939 0.52 39.93 9.70
C LEU A 939 -0.63 39.68 10.68
N LEU A 940 -1.81 39.35 10.15
CA LEU A 940 -3.03 39.16 10.94
C LEU A 940 -3.17 37.73 11.49
N THR A 941 -2.77 36.72 10.71
CA THR A 941 -2.95 35.32 11.09
C THR A 941 -1.71 34.69 11.69
N GLY A 942 -0.53 35.28 11.52
CA GLY A 942 0.77 34.70 11.85
C GLY A 942 1.17 33.52 10.94
N SER A 943 0.39 33.24 9.90
CA SER A 943 0.54 32.09 9.00
C SER A 943 0.50 32.54 7.55
N LEU A 944 1.12 31.81 6.63
CA LEU A 944 1.01 32.10 5.19
C LEU A 944 -0.31 31.59 4.61
N PRO A 945 -0.92 32.30 3.63
CA PRO A 945 -2.17 31.88 3.00
C PRO A 945 -2.03 30.64 2.10
N PHE A 946 -0.83 30.39 1.58
CA PHE A 946 -0.53 29.27 0.67
C PHE A 946 0.58 28.41 1.28
N THR A 947 0.31 27.12 1.48
CA THR A 947 1.19 26.18 2.19
C THR A 947 1.41 24.91 1.38
N GLY A 948 2.47 24.15 1.70
CA GLY A 948 2.84 22.92 1.02
C GLY A 948 4.11 22.31 1.61
N ASN A 949 4.19 20.99 1.61
CA ASN A 949 5.32 20.24 2.17
C ASN A 949 6.51 20.19 1.20
N THR A 950 6.25 20.36 -0.10
CA THR A 950 7.27 20.45 -1.14
C THR A 950 7.27 21.80 -1.86
N TYR A 951 8.37 22.12 -2.55
CA TYR A 951 8.49 23.33 -3.38
C TYR A 951 7.38 23.43 -4.42
N THR A 952 7.13 22.32 -5.12
CA THR A 952 6.09 22.21 -6.14
C THR A 952 4.71 22.36 -5.53
N GLU A 953 4.43 21.78 -4.37
CA GLU A 953 3.15 21.96 -3.68
C GLU A 953 2.91 23.41 -3.29
N ARG A 954 3.92 24.13 -2.80
CA ARG A 954 3.79 25.57 -2.48
C ARG A 954 3.48 26.41 -3.71
N ILE A 955 4.14 26.15 -4.84
CA ILE A 955 3.83 26.81 -6.12
C ILE A 955 2.40 26.47 -6.56
N LEU A 956 2.02 25.19 -6.52
CA LEU A 956 0.68 24.77 -6.90
C LEU A 956 -0.39 25.41 -6.01
N SER A 957 -0.12 25.56 -4.71
CA SER A 957 -1.01 26.25 -3.77
C SER A 957 -1.18 27.72 -4.16
N VAL A 958 -0.08 28.43 -4.47
CA VAL A 958 -0.16 29.82 -4.99
C VAL A 958 -0.94 29.90 -6.30
N LEU A 959 -0.82 28.90 -7.18
CA LEU A 959 -1.49 28.88 -8.48
C LEU A 959 -2.97 28.48 -8.42
N ARG A 960 -3.40 27.69 -7.43
CA ARG A 960 -4.72 27.03 -7.42
C ARG A 960 -5.60 27.36 -6.23
N ASP A 961 -5.03 27.51 -5.03
CA ASP A 961 -5.82 27.54 -3.81
C ASP A 961 -6.44 28.93 -3.59
N GLU A 962 -7.67 28.96 -3.10
CA GLU A 962 -8.33 30.19 -2.66
C GLU A 962 -8.01 30.51 -1.20
N VAL A 963 -7.98 31.80 -0.86
CA VAL A 963 -7.66 32.25 0.50
C VAL A 963 -8.93 32.31 1.34
N ALA A 964 -8.89 31.74 2.53
CA ALA A 964 -9.93 31.85 3.55
C ALA A 964 -9.32 32.29 4.89
N LEU A 965 -10.02 33.15 5.63
CA LEU A 965 -9.63 33.48 7.00
C LEU A 965 -10.09 32.35 7.95
N PRO A 966 -9.35 32.06 9.03
CA PRO A 966 -9.77 31.07 10.02
C PRO A 966 -11.16 31.39 10.62
N PRO A 967 -12.02 30.38 10.90
CA PRO A 967 -13.39 30.59 11.39
C PRO A 967 -13.49 31.31 12.75
N GLU A 968 -12.41 31.28 13.53
CA GLU A 968 -12.29 31.89 14.86
C GLU A 968 -12.21 33.43 14.81
N VAL A 969 -12.18 34.00 13.61
CA VAL A 969 -12.04 35.44 13.37
C VAL A 969 -13.41 36.10 13.25
N ALA A 970 -13.90 36.72 14.33
CA ALA A 970 -15.17 37.44 14.35
C ALA A 970 -15.12 38.71 13.47
N GLY A 971 -16.15 38.95 12.64
CA GLY A 971 -16.23 40.15 11.78
C GLY A 971 -15.37 40.13 10.51
N GLY A 972 -14.71 39.01 10.19
CA GLY A 972 -13.71 38.91 9.10
C GLY A 972 -14.24 38.84 7.67
N ALA A 973 -15.56 38.69 7.43
CA ALA A 973 -16.08 38.45 6.06
C ALA A 973 -15.77 39.57 5.05
N PRO A 974 -15.89 40.88 5.38
CA PRO A 974 -15.50 41.94 4.46
C PRO A 974 -13.99 41.97 4.19
N LEU A 975 -13.16 41.69 5.20
CA LEU A 975 -11.71 41.63 5.05
C LEU A 975 -11.28 40.41 4.21
N GLU A 976 -11.92 39.26 4.40
CA GLU A 976 -11.71 38.08 3.56
C GLU A 976 -12.04 38.38 2.10
N ALA A 977 -13.15 39.06 1.82
CA ALA A 977 -13.52 39.46 0.47
C ALA A 977 -12.46 40.40 -0.16
N ALA A 978 -11.95 41.37 0.61
CA ALA A 978 -10.89 42.26 0.16
C ALA A 978 -9.57 41.51 -0.08
N LEU A 979 -9.20 40.56 0.79
CA LEU A 979 -8.01 39.71 0.61
C LEU A 979 -8.15 38.78 -0.59
N LYS A 980 -9.32 38.17 -0.81
CA LYS A 980 -9.63 37.38 -2.00
C LYS A 980 -9.46 38.19 -3.28
N LYS A 981 -9.87 39.46 -3.27
CA LYS A 981 -9.65 40.37 -4.41
C LYS A 981 -8.15 40.64 -4.61
N CYS A 982 -7.38 40.95 -3.56
CA CYS A 982 -5.92 41.11 -3.66
C CYS A 982 -5.20 39.86 -4.19
N LEU A 983 -5.66 38.67 -3.76
CA LEU A 983 -5.03 37.38 -4.01
C LEU A 983 -5.67 36.60 -5.17
N ALA A 984 -6.48 37.27 -5.99
CA ALA A 984 -7.06 36.70 -7.19
C ALA A 984 -5.96 36.21 -8.14
N LYS A 985 -6.15 35.01 -8.71
CA LYS A 985 -5.14 34.38 -9.57
C LYS A 985 -4.98 35.13 -10.88
N ASP A 986 -6.09 35.55 -11.47
CA ASP A 986 -6.13 36.48 -12.60
C ASP A 986 -5.82 37.91 -12.13
N PRO A 987 -4.77 38.58 -12.67
CA PRO A 987 -4.48 39.97 -12.36
C PRO A 987 -5.66 40.93 -12.60
N GLU A 988 -6.53 40.68 -13.59
CA GLU A 988 -7.71 41.53 -13.83
C GLU A 988 -8.76 41.42 -12.71
N GLY A 989 -8.72 40.34 -11.92
CA GLY A 989 -9.57 40.16 -10.74
C GLY A 989 -9.09 40.95 -9.51
N ARG A 990 -7.91 41.58 -9.56
CA ARG A 990 -7.31 42.32 -8.43
C ARG A 990 -7.76 43.77 -8.40
N PHE A 991 -7.39 44.47 -7.33
CA PHE A 991 -7.51 45.94 -7.29
C PHE A 991 -6.71 46.56 -8.45
N SER A 992 -7.26 47.62 -9.03
CA SER A 992 -6.66 48.28 -10.20
C SER A 992 -5.43 49.12 -9.85
N SER A 993 -5.32 49.55 -8.58
CA SER A 993 -4.27 50.43 -8.08
C SER A 993 -4.00 50.21 -6.57
N ALA A 994 -2.83 50.67 -6.11
CA ALA A 994 -2.48 50.65 -4.69
C ALA A 994 -3.40 51.55 -3.85
N GLU A 995 -3.92 52.64 -4.42
CA GLU A 995 -4.88 53.54 -3.79
C GLU A 995 -6.22 52.84 -3.55
N GLU A 996 -6.74 52.11 -4.54
CA GLU A 996 -7.97 51.33 -4.39
C GLU A 996 -7.80 50.24 -3.32
N ALA A 997 -6.67 49.52 -3.35
CA ALA A 997 -6.34 48.52 -2.33
C ALA A 997 -6.22 49.14 -0.93
N ARG A 998 -5.60 50.33 -0.81
CA ARG A 998 -5.44 51.06 0.47
C ARG A 998 -6.78 51.48 1.05
N SER A 999 -7.66 52.08 0.24
CA SER A 999 -8.99 52.49 0.68
C SER A 999 -9.87 51.31 1.11
N ALA A 1000 -9.69 50.14 0.50
CA ALA A 1000 -10.44 48.93 0.85
C ALA A 1000 -9.86 48.20 2.07
N LEU A 1001 -8.55 47.97 2.11
CA LEU A 1001 -7.92 47.11 3.12
C LEU A 1001 -7.73 47.81 4.46
N VAL A 1002 -7.20 49.04 4.48
CA VAL A 1002 -6.77 49.68 5.74
C VAL A 1002 -7.90 49.84 6.76
N PRO A 1003 -9.11 50.31 6.39
CA PRO A 1003 -10.22 50.41 7.35
C PRO A 1003 -10.68 49.04 7.87
N LEU A 1004 -10.65 48.01 7.02
CA LEU A 1004 -11.04 46.64 7.37
C LEU A 1004 -10.02 45.97 8.28
N ILE A 1005 -8.72 46.25 8.09
CA ILE A 1005 -7.66 45.79 8.99
C ILE A 1005 -7.79 46.50 10.35
N ALA A 1006 -8.03 47.81 10.38
CA ALA A 1006 -8.17 48.54 11.64
C ALA A 1006 -9.38 48.10 12.47
N GLY A 1007 -10.47 47.68 11.81
CA GLY A 1007 -11.66 47.11 12.45
C GLY A 1007 -11.55 45.62 12.82
N PHE A 1008 -10.41 44.98 12.55
CA PHE A 1008 -10.21 43.55 12.77
C PHE A 1008 -10.00 43.24 14.27
N GLN A 1009 -10.91 42.49 14.87
CA GLN A 1009 -10.77 42.02 16.25
C GLN A 1009 -10.40 40.53 16.25
N THR A 1010 -9.19 40.20 16.73
CA THR A 1010 -8.81 38.81 16.96
C THR A 1010 -9.51 38.28 18.22
N ALA A 1011 -10.28 37.21 18.10
CA ALA A 1011 -10.85 36.55 19.27
C ALA A 1011 -9.73 35.89 20.10
N GLY A 1012 -9.56 36.34 21.35
CA GLY A 1012 -8.64 35.76 22.32
C GLY A 1012 -7.28 36.45 22.42
N ALA A 1013 -7.17 37.39 23.37
CA ALA A 1013 -5.92 37.70 24.06
C ALA A 1013 -5.86 36.84 25.34
#